data_AF-S9QGR5-F1
#
_entry.id   AF-S9QGR5-F1
#
_cell.length_a   1.000
_cell.length_b   1.000
_cell.length_c   1.000
_cell.angle_alpha   90.00
_cell.angle_beta   90.00
_cell.angle_gamma   90.00
#
_symmetry.space_group_name_H-M   'P 1'
#
loop_
_entity.id
_entity.type
_entity.pdbx_description
1 polymer ?
#
loop_
_entity_poly.entity_id
_entity_poly.type
_entity_poly.pdbx_seq_one_letter_code
_entity_poly.pdbx_strand_id
1 'polypeptide(L)'
;MSRLICVSREPEGLMGLVLPEEEGASRLLRVPLEQLSGPGAAERASLRASWEHLGRARGATVDTLTHVLRVLLHTVAGEPGPAPSLAHPWLESPPAPHRRTAAHPRGYRGTIHQPPKRASPEVLDVRPYLLHRATVRALLESLRPHVDEALQRLGDEGLSLERLALVRQALLAAGRAEVALAWRHGVLEERGAELPASLVRLGCLLTPGVPADFGRLLALRGRLALDTHPEVMILAARLLAEWGPEKGLGWLEVAASLVPESQTALLAALFQAKTSPFDASLYDPRIEAFASLRADWRVDYLRGLASGLSSDFLLSGLRLLDALGMSREGLPRVLPRSSGPVPEECLLDLFDFVASKLSGAYLPVCLWELCGALPGFAELLVATPWRALSAEAAWHLAYELSCLWDPGEERPREWAAIRRLHPRLLRLLERIPASHQQRAVEMVFKVLGRRGAKWSGPDWLESTTFRLVERLCGPSFATVDRFVSVLEPLLHHSLPEVRERLSRVSDRSLLRFEEGCSRGDLVGLVGEGMRLLVARHASLVLDALESCTETLVRTAQLLGTPHKEAQAALLEDFARHPWVREDPFQWPPGVLAASLREHCVDGVESPLPRKARLAWEAGEALTPVQTERALRLAATQLPRLRLQVLARGVLEFLRGNLEADVGDTRVRHALQMARLVEGGNRRGLRRLLNHYFAGERDFIVHHPESRSWFARHPRVKPETWLTGPVLCREVPGFGRVTLALERDALEVLRMGTYVGSCFGLNGLYAESAAAVALDVNKRVLYARDSRGSVLARQLLAISKDDLLVPFFVYPKSAAPALQALFLDYDLAFAEALGLPLNDGDGDPEVEFVLSSSFWHDGAWDFTTPDDEMAPPSSPEPVSHP
;
A
#
# COMPACT_ATOMS: atom_id res chain seq x y z
N MET A 1 23.75 -18.80 18.93
CA MET A 1 24.66 -19.15 20.03
C MET A 1 24.92 -17.91 20.88
N SER A 2 24.75 -18.01 22.20
CA SER A 2 25.02 -16.91 23.13
C SER A 2 26.50 -16.47 23.05
N ARG A 3 26.77 -15.16 23.01
CA ARG A 3 28.10 -14.61 22.73
C ARG A 3 28.88 -14.30 23.99
N LEU A 4 30.06 -14.90 24.16
CA LEU A 4 30.94 -14.66 25.30
C LEU A 4 31.51 -13.23 25.27
N ILE A 5 31.28 -12.45 26.33
CA ILE A 5 31.89 -11.13 26.53
C ILE A 5 33.29 -11.30 27.10
N CYS A 6 33.38 -11.97 28.24
CA CYS A 6 34.62 -12.19 28.96
C CYS A 6 34.47 -13.36 29.94
N VAL A 7 35.59 -13.82 30.47
CA VAL A 7 35.61 -14.79 31.57
C VAL A 7 35.84 -14.03 32.87
N SER A 8 34.92 -14.19 33.81
CA SER A 8 34.92 -13.63 35.16
C SER A 8 35.49 -14.65 36.15
N ARG A 9 36.28 -14.18 37.11
CA ARG A 9 36.72 -14.97 38.28
C ARG A 9 35.72 -14.74 39.40
N GLU A 10 35.00 -15.78 39.79
CA GLU A 10 33.95 -15.75 40.83
C GLU A 10 34.26 -16.78 41.94
N PRO A 11 33.64 -16.66 43.13
CA PRO A 11 33.80 -17.65 44.19
C PRO A 11 33.50 -19.09 43.76
N GLU A 12 32.54 -19.26 42.85
CA GLU A 12 32.10 -20.53 42.30
C GLU A 12 33.07 -21.10 41.25
N GLY A 13 33.99 -20.28 40.73
CA GLY A 13 34.98 -20.68 39.74
C GLY A 13 35.13 -19.67 38.60
N LEU A 14 35.56 -20.16 37.43
CA LEU A 14 35.62 -19.34 36.23
C LEU A 14 34.27 -19.36 35.52
N MET A 15 33.67 -18.17 35.37
CA MET A 15 32.35 -18.00 34.77
C MET A 15 32.47 -17.22 33.47
N GLY A 16 31.93 -17.73 32.37
CA GLY A 16 31.69 -16.92 31.18
C GLY A 16 30.55 -15.95 31.42
N LEU A 17 30.79 -14.66 31.18
CA LEU A 17 29.72 -13.68 31.07
C LEU A 17 29.27 -13.63 29.62
N VAL A 18 28.03 -14.05 29.37
CA VAL A 18 27.50 -14.28 28.04
C VAL A 18 26.30 -13.38 27.78
N LEU A 19 26.24 -12.82 26.56
CA LEU A 19 25.07 -12.11 26.08
C LEU A 19 23.97 -13.12 25.74
N PRO A 20 22.78 -13.03 26.38
CA PRO A 20 21.61 -13.81 26.00
C PRO A 20 21.17 -13.48 24.57
N GLU A 21 20.63 -14.47 23.86
CA GLU A 21 20.08 -14.31 22.51
C GLU A 21 18.76 -13.55 22.49
N GLU A 22 17.99 -13.64 23.58
CA GLU A 22 16.68 -12.99 23.67
C GLU A 22 16.83 -11.45 23.60
N GLU A 23 16.06 -10.85 22.70
CA GLU A 23 15.86 -9.41 22.60
C GLU A 23 15.13 -8.93 23.87
N GLY A 24 15.78 -8.06 24.66
CA GLY A 24 15.20 -7.48 25.88
C GLY A 24 15.72 -8.05 27.20
N ALA A 25 16.61 -9.03 27.19
CA ALA A 25 17.23 -9.52 28.42
C ALA A 25 18.09 -8.41 29.09
N SER A 26 17.71 -8.05 30.31
CA SER A 26 18.32 -6.96 31.09
C SER A 26 19.50 -7.40 31.96
N ARG A 27 19.99 -8.65 31.78
CA ARG A 27 21.09 -9.21 32.58
C ARG A 27 22.03 -10.07 31.73
N LEU A 28 23.31 -10.02 32.05
CA LEU A 28 24.31 -10.96 31.51
C LEU A 28 24.10 -12.34 32.13
N LEU A 29 24.16 -13.38 31.30
CA LEU A 29 24.11 -14.75 31.77
C LEU A 29 25.48 -15.17 32.28
N ARG A 30 25.51 -15.80 33.46
CA ARG A 30 26.71 -16.42 34.01
C ARG A 30 26.67 -17.91 33.68
N VAL A 31 27.62 -18.36 32.88
CA VAL A 31 27.70 -19.76 32.43
C VAL A 31 29.05 -20.32 32.87
N PRO A 32 29.13 -21.45 33.60
CA PRO A 32 30.40 -22.06 33.95
C PRO A 32 31.30 -22.26 32.73
N LEU A 33 32.60 -21.98 32.86
CA LEU A 33 33.56 -21.96 31.73
C LEU A 33 33.54 -23.27 30.93
N GLU A 34 33.32 -24.41 31.59
CA GLU A 34 33.24 -25.74 31.01
C GLU A 34 31.97 -26.00 30.18
N GLN A 35 30.92 -25.22 30.38
CA GLN A 35 29.68 -25.32 29.61
C GLN A 35 29.72 -24.47 28.32
N LEU A 36 30.75 -23.62 28.17
CA LEU A 36 30.92 -22.77 26.99
C LEU A 36 31.49 -23.54 25.80
N SER A 37 30.62 -23.80 24.81
CA SER A 37 31.00 -24.38 23.52
C SER A 37 31.42 -23.30 22.51
N GLY A 38 32.31 -23.64 21.56
CA GLY A 38 32.70 -22.74 20.46
C GLY A 38 34.22 -22.50 20.32
N PRO A 39 34.65 -21.58 19.44
CA PRO A 39 36.08 -21.28 19.20
C PRO A 39 36.79 -20.87 20.50
N GLY A 40 38.07 -21.24 20.63
CA GLY A 40 38.87 -20.99 21.85
C GLY A 40 38.76 -22.08 22.94
N ALA A 41 38.24 -23.27 22.62
CA ALA A 41 38.12 -24.37 23.58
C ALA A 41 39.47 -24.77 24.22
N ALA A 42 40.56 -24.79 23.44
CA ALA A 42 41.90 -25.09 23.93
C ALA A 42 42.41 -24.02 24.93
N GLU A 43 42.18 -22.74 24.64
CA GLU A 43 42.52 -21.64 25.55
C GLU A 43 41.71 -21.72 26.84
N ARG A 44 40.40 -22.02 26.74
CA ARG A 44 39.54 -22.22 27.92
C ARG A 44 39.97 -23.43 28.76
N ALA A 45 40.37 -24.53 28.13
CA ALA A 45 40.90 -25.70 28.81
C ALA A 45 42.22 -25.38 29.53
N SER A 46 43.14 -24.66 28.87
CA SER A 46 44.39 -24.20 29.48
C SER A 46 44.15 -23.24 30.65
N LEU A 47 43.20 -22.32 30.50
CA LEU A 47 42.79 -21.38 31.54
C LEU A 47 42.18 -22.10 32.75
N ARG A 48 41.33 -23.10 32.50
CA ARG A 48 40.77 -23.96 33.55
C ARG A 48 41.85 -24.76 34.26
N ALA A 49 42.78 -25.35 33.53
CA ALA A 49 43.91 -26.09 34.10
C ALA A 49 44.77 -25.18 34.98
N SER A 50 45.04 -23.93 34.56
CA SER A 50 45.69 -22.94 35.40
C SER A 50 44.89 -22.61 36.65
N TRP A 51 43.57 -22.43 36.54
CA TRP A 51 42.72 -22.19 37.70
C TRP A 51 42.74 -23.34 38.71
N GLU A 52 42.64 -24.58 38.24
CA GLU A 52 42.72 -25.79 39.08
C GLU A 52 44.12 -25.95 39.72
N HIS A 53 45.18 -25.65 38.98
CA HIS A 53 46.56 -25.65 39.50
C HIS A 53 46.71 -24.68 40.67
N LEU A 54 46.16 -23.46 40.55
CA LEU A 54 46.23 -22.44 41.60
C LEU A 54 45.50 -22.83 42.90
N GLY A 55 44.58 -23.79 42.84
CA GLY A 55 43.96 -24.39 44.03
C GLY A 55 44.92 -25.25 44.85
N ARG A 56 46.10 -25.58 44.30
CA ARG A 56 47.09 -26.47 44.90
C ARG A 56 48.53 -25.92 44.79
N ALA A 57 48.69 -24.60 44.72
CA ALA A 57 50.00 -23.99 44.55
C ALA A 57 50.93 -24.38 45.71
N ARG A 58 52.24 -24.60 45.44
CA ARG A 58 53.24 -25.09 46.43
C ARG A 58 54.37 -24.11 46.75
N GLY A 59 54.23 -22.85 46.39
CA GLY A 59 55.14 -21.78 46.80
C GLY A 59 54.97 -20.53 45.97
N ALA A 60 55.65 -19.45 46.37
CA ALA A 60 55.91 -18.33 45.47
C ALA A 60 56.98 -18.75 44.44
N THR A 61 56.55 -19.47 43.39
CA THR A 61 57.43 -20.04 42.36
C THR A 61 57.13 -19.43 41.00
N VAL A 62 58.05 -19.63 40.04
CA VAL A 62 57.84 -19.28 38.62
C VAL A 62 56.56 -19.91 38.07
N ASP A 63 56.35 -21.19 38.37
CA ASP A 63 55.18 -21.96 37.95
C ASP A 63 53.85 -21.35 38.46
N THR A 64 53.82 -21.00 39.75
CA THR A 64 52.66 -20.32 40.35
C THR A 64 52.42 -18.97 39.69
N LEU A 65 53.46 -18.17 39.45
CA LEU A 65 53.30 -16.88 38.77
C LEU A 65 52.84 -17.04 37.32
N THR A 66 53.36 -18.02 36.57
CA THR A 66 52.90 -18.32 35.20
C THR A 66 51.40 -18.62 35.17
N HIS A 67 50.90 -19.46 36.08
CA HIS A 67 49.47 -19.75 36.18
C HIS A 67 48.64 -18.55 36.67
N VAL A 68 49.14 -17.76 37.63
CA VAL A 68 48.50 -16.50 38.07
C VAL A 68 48.37 -15.53 36.90
N LEU A 69 49.45 -15.29 36.16
CA LEU A 69 49.44 -14.39 35.00
C LEU A 69 48.50 -14.93 33.93
N ARG A 70 48.54 -16.22 33.57
CA ARG A 70 47.59 -16.78 32.60
C ARG A 70 46.13 -16.52 33.01
N VAL A 71 45.79 -16.71 34.28
CA VAL A 71 44.46 -16.38 34.78
C VAL A 71 44.17 -14.88 34.65
N LEU A 72 45.06 -14.00 35.12
CA LEU A 72 44.85 -12.55 35.09
C LEU A 72 44.75 -11.96 33.68
N LEU A 73 45.51 -12.48 32.71
CA LEU A 73 45.53 -11.98 31.33
C LEU A 73 44.23 -12.33 30.58
N HIS A 74 43.64 -13.48 30.90
CA HIS A 74 42.46 -14.02 30.20
C HIS A 74 41.13 -13.82 30.94
N THR A 75 41.15 -13.30 32.17
CA THR A 75 39.94 -13.13 32.99
C THR A 75 39.83 -11.75 33.63
N VAL A 76 38.62 -11.38 34.03
CA VAL A 76 38.32 -10.16 34.80
C VAL A 76 37.81 -10.52 36.19
N ALA A 77 37.89 -9.58 37.14
CA ALA A 77 37.33 -9.81 38.46
C ALA A 77 35.79 -9.84 38.41
N GLY A 78 35.20 -10.84 39.07
CA GLY A 78 33.75 -10.93 39.30
C GLY A 78 33.25 -9.96 40.37
N GLU A 79 32.06 -10.22 40.89
CA GLU A 79 31.57 -9.54 42.09
C GLU A 79 32.24 -10.19 43.32
N PRO A 80 33.13 -9.48 44.02
CA PRO A 80 33.90 -10.09 45.10
C PRO A 80 33.02 -10.39 46.33
N GLY A 81 33.25 -11.54 46.95
CA GLY A 81 32.81 -11.84 48.32
C GLY A 81 33.64 -11.08 49.37
N PRO A 82 33.72 -11.56 50.63
CA PRO A 82 34.65 -11.01 51.61
C PRO A 82 36.11 -11.31 51.22
N ALA A 83 36.99 -10.30 51.30
CA ALA A 83 38.40 -10.45 50.95
C ALA A 83 39.11 -11.44 51.89
N PRO A 84 39.90 -12.39 51.37
CA PRO A 84 40.65 -13.32 52.20
C PRO A 84 41.74 -12.58 52.98
N SER A 85 42.08 -13.11 54.15
CA SER A 85 43.16 -12.57 54.98
C SER A 85 44.51 -12.66 54.26
N LEU A 86 45.26 -11.56 54.29
CA LEU A 86 46.65 -11.50 53.81
C LEU A 86 47.66 -12.12 54.77
N ALA A 87 47.22 -12.63 55.93
CA ALA A 87 48.07 -13.25 56.96
C ALA A 87 48.51 -14.68 56.57
N HIS A 88 49.09 -14.83 55.39
CA HIS A 88 49.72 -16.07 54.94
C HIS A 88 51.23 -15.87 54.80
N PRO A 89 52.08 -16.83 55.20
CA PRO A 89 53.54 -16.70 55.11
C PRO A 89 54.09 -16.39 53.71
N TRP A 90 53.32 -16.63 52.65
CA TRP A 90 53.69 -16.26 51.28
C TRP A 90 53.47 -14.78 50.96
N LEU A 91 52.47 -14.16 51.59
CA LEU A 91 52.02 -12.80 51.29
C LEU A 91 52.58 -11.77 52.28
N GLU A 92 53.03 -12.24 53.44
CA GLU A 92 53.79 -11.42 54.38
C GLU A 92 55.20 -11.16 53.82
N SER A 93 55.57 -9.88 53.70
CA SER A 93 56.97 -9.54 53.48
C SER A 93 57.80 -10.15 54.61
N PRO A 94 58.94 -10.81 54.31
CA PRO A 94 59.80 -11.33 55.36
C PRO A 94 60.13 -10.19 56.32
N PRO A 95 60.02 -10.39 57.65
CA PRO A 95 60.26 -9.33 58.61
C PRO A 95 61.63 -8.74 58.35
N ALA A 96 61.72 -7.40 58.32
CA ALA A 96 62.97 -6.71 58.07
C ALA A 96 64.05 -7.30 58.98
N PRO A 97 65.23 -7.67 58.45
CA PRO A 97 66.28 -8.27 59.27
C PRO A 97 66.54 -7.35 60.47
N HIS A 98 66.43 -7.89 61.69
CA HIS A 98 66.61 -7.10 62.90
C HIS A 98 67.92 -6.31 62.81
N ARG A 99 67.81 -4.97 62.83
CA ARG A 99 68.99 -4.10 62.90
C ARG A 99 69.77 -4.46 64.15
N ARG A 100 71.10 -4.57 64.03
CA ARG A 100 72.00 -4.78 65.16
C ARG A 100 71.78 -3.66 66.17
N THR A 101 71.13 -3.97 67.29
CA THR A 101 71.02 -3.04 68.43
C THR A 101 72.16 -3.34 69.40
N ALA A 102 72.53 -2.37 70.24
CA ALA A 102 73.54 -2.56 71.28
C ALA A 102 73.21 -3.73 72.24
N ALA A 103 71.92 -4.04 72.41
CA ALA A 103 71.45 -5.18 73.20
C ALA A 103 71.66 -6.55 72.52
N HIS A 104 71.80 -6.60 71.19
CA HIS A 104 72.04 -7.83 70.42
C HIS A 104 73.11 -7.60 69.35
N PRO A 105 74.40 -7.46 69.75
CA PRO A 105 75.49 -7.11 68.84
C PRO A 105 75.80 -8.22 67.81
N ARG A 106 75.42 -9.46 68.12
CA ARG A 106 75.53 -10.63 67.24
C ARG A 106 74.15 -10.97 66.67
N GLY A 107 73.64 -10.17 65.73
CA GLY A 107 72.40 -10.52 65.01
C GLY A 107 72.44 -11.99 64.55
N TYR A 108 71.63 -12.82 65.22
CA TYR A 108 71.45 -14.27 65.05
C TYR A 108 72.62 -15.10 64.47
N ARG A 109 73.86 -14.91 64.96
CA ARG A 109 74.96 -15.89 64.76
C ARG A 109 75.09 -16.80 65.97
N GLY A 110 74.09 -17.66 66.16
CA GLY A 110 74.04 -18.68 67.20
C GLY A 110 72.71 -19.43 67.10
N THR A 111 72.75 -20.75 66.94
CA THR A 111 71.62 -21.64 66.60
C THR A 111 70.53 -21.72 67.68
N ILE A 112 70.71 -21.09 68.85
CA ILE A 112 69.82 -21.22 70.00
C ILE A 112 68.62 -20.25 69.92
N HIS A 113 68.70 -19.19 69.10
CA HIS A 113 67.62 -18.21 68.97
C HIS A 113 67.01 -18.13 67.56
N GLN A 114 67.33 -19.02 66.62
CA GLN A 114 66.59 -19.02 65.35
C GLN A 114 65.09 -19.21 65.65
N PRO A 115 64.21 -18.28 65.25
CA PRO A 115 62.77 -18.49 65.39
C PRO A 115 62.41 -19.82 64.75
N PRO A 116 61.51 -20.62 65.35
CA PRO A 116 61.13 -21.91 64.80
C PRO A 116 60.78 -21.71 63.33
N LYS A 117 61.45 -22.50 62.47
CA LYS A 117 61.26 -22.47 61.01
C LYS A 117 59.74 -22.55 60.82
N ARG A 118 59.11 -21.44 60.39
CA ARG A 118 57.65 -21.38 60.24
C ARG A 118 57.25 -22.62 59.46
N ALA A 119 56.32 -23.40 60.00
CA ALA A 119 55.74 -24.51 59.26
C ALA A 119 55.05 -23.87 58.05
N SER A 120 55.75 -23.82 56.92
CA SER A 120 55.17 -23.34 55.68
C SER A 120 54.12 -24.37 55.29
N PRO A 121 52.82 -24.03 55.30
CA PRO A 121 51.84 -24.93 54.71
C PRO A 121 52.30 -25.23 53.28
N GLU A 122 52.45 -26.51 52.96
CA GLU A 122 53.00 -26.96 51.66
C GLU A 122 52.11 -26.54 50.49
N VAL A 123 50.85 -26.19 50.76
CA VAL A 123 49.85 -25.86 49.74
C VAL A 123 49.05 -24.63 50.17
N LEU A 124 48.94 -23.64 49.27
CA LEU A 124 48.03 -22.50 49.39
C LEU A 124 47.05 -22.50 48.21
N ASP A 125 45.75 -22.35 48.50
CA ASP A 125 44.77 -22.03 47.47
C ASP A 125 44.88 -20.53 47.11
N VAL A 126 45.43 -20.24 45.94
CA VAL A 126 45.67 -18.89 45.46
C VAL A 126 44.40 -18.27 44.84
N ARG A 127 43.39 -19.08 44.49
CA ARG A 127 42.19 -18.62 43.76
C ARG A 127 41.41 -17.53 44.50
N PRO A 128 41.14 -17.60 45.82
CA PRO A 128 40.45 -16.54 46.54
C PRO A 128 41.18 -15.19 46.48
N TYR A 129 42.52 -15.21 46.43
CA TYR A 129 43.33 -14.00 46.32
C TYR A 129 43.24 -13.35 44.94
N LEU A 130 42.84 -14.09 43.91
CA LEU A 130 42.62 -13.56 42.55
C LEU A 130 41.25 -12.90 42.35
N LEU A 131 40.33 -13.07 43.30
CA LEU A 131 38.99 -12.48 43.26
C LEU A 131 39.00 -10.99 43.64
N HIS A 132 39.95 -10.54 44.46
CA HIS A 132 40.03 -9.14 44.92
C HIS A 132 41.29 -8.44 44.42
N ARG A 133 41.13 -7.21 43.93
CA ARG A 133 42.25 -6.40 43.44
C ARG A 133 43.33 -6.16 44.49
N ALA A 134 42.93 -5.91 45.74
CA ALA A 134 43.86 -5.65 46.83
C ALA A 134 44.75 -6.87 47.14
N THR A 135 44.18 -8.08 47.06
CA THR A 135 44.89 -9.33 47.32
C THR A 135 45.71 -9.79 46.13
N VAL A 136 45.25 -9.55 44.89
CA VAL A 136 46.05 -9.76 43.67
C VAL A 136 47.35 -8.97 43.76
N ARG A 137 47.31 -7.72 44.24
CA ARG A 137 48.50 -6.89 44.38
C ARG A 137 49.52 -7.50 45.36
N ALA A 138 49.08 -7.85 46.56
CA ALA A 138 49.95 -8.46 47.58
C ALA A 138 50.57 -9.77 47.05
N LEU A 139 49.78 -10.57 46.34
CA LEU A 139 50.23 -11.79 45.70
C LEU A 139 51.29 -11.51 44.61
N LEU A 140 51.04 -10.58 43.70
CA LEU A 140 51.99 -10.24 42.63
C LEU A 140 53.30 -9.68 43.18
N GLU A 141 53.26 -8.87 44.26
CA GLU A 141 54.48 -8.39 44.91
C GLU A 141 55.30 -9.54 45.51
N SER A 142 54.66 -10.53 46.13
CA SER A 142 55.36 -11.71 46.65
C SER A 142 56.00 -12.58 45.56
N LEU A 143 55.43 -12.55 44.34
CA LEU A 143 55.89 -13.32 43.18
C LEU A 143 56.88 -12.53 42.30
N ARG A 144 57.15 -11.27 42.62
CA ARG A 144 57.97 -10.34 41.83
C ARG A 144 59.35 -10.89 41.40
N PRO A 145 60.09 -11.67 42.22
CA PRO A 145 61.38 -12.22 41.81
C PRO A 145 61.32 -13.14 40.59
N HIS A 146 60.13 -13.65 40.23
CA HIS A 146 59.94 -14.63 39.16
C HIS A 146 59.35 -14.04 37.87
N VAL A 147 59.14 -12.72 37.79
CA VAL A 147 58.43 -12.07 36.66
C VAL A 147 59.08 -12.35 35.32
N ASP A 148 60.39 -12.16 35.19
CA ASP A 148 61.08 -12.31 33.89
C ASP A 148 61.01 -13.76 33.38
N GLU A 149 61.24 -14.76 34.24
CA GLU A 149 61.16 -16.17 33.87
C GLU A 149 59.72 -16.60 33.55
N ALA A 150 58.73 -16.11 34.32
CA ALA A 150 57.32 -16.45 34.09
C ALA A 150 56.79 -15.85 32.77
N LEU A 151 57.19 -14.62 32.43
CA LEU A 151 56.85 -13.99 31.16
C LEU A 151 57.54 -14.69 29.97
N GLN A 152 58.80 -15.12 30.13
CA GLN A 152 59.49 -15.91 29.11
C GLN A 152 58.73 -17.21 28.81
N ARG A 153 58.31 -17.96 29.85
CA ARG A 153 57.50 -19.19 29.66
C ARG A 153 56.20 -18.94 28.92
N LEU A 154 55.49 -17.85 29.26
CA LEU A 154 54.27 -17.46 28.53
C LEU A 154 54.58 -17.11 27.07
N GLY A 155 55.71 -16.46 26.80
CA GLY A 155 56.17 -16.18 25.43
C GLY A 155 56.48 -17.46 24.65
N ASP A 156 57.14 -18.44 25.28
CA ASP A 156 57.46 -19.75 24.70
C ASP A 156 56.19 -20.56 24.38
N GLU A 157 55.11 -20.33 25.13
CA GLU A 157 53.77 -20.89 24.88
C GLU A 157 52.99 -20.16 23.77
N GLY A 158 53.59 -19.14 23.15
CA GLY A 158 53.03 -18.42 22.01
C GLY A 158 52.30 -17.11 22.33
N LEU A 159 52.41 -16.58 23.57
CA LEU A 159 51.87 -15.25 23.88
C LEU A 159 52.75 -14.14 23.26
N SER A 160 52.11 -13.07 22.79
CA SER A 160 52.79 -11.93 22.15
C SER A 160 53.83 -11.28 23.08
N LEU A 161 55.10 -11.34 22.67
CA LEU A 161 56.22 -10.74 23.42
C LEU A 161 56.07 -9.23 23.62
N GLU A 162 55.52 -8.52 22.63
CA GLU A 162 55.25 -7.09 22.72
C GLU A 162 54.27 -6.77 23.85
N ARG A 163 53.17 -7.54 23.95
CA ARG A 163 52.19 -7.37 25.03
C ARG A 163 52.71 -7.84 26.37
N LEU A 164 53.54 -8.88 26.41
CA LEU A 164 54.21 -9.31 27.63
C LEU A 164 55.19 -8.24 28.15
N ALA A 165 55.80 -7.46 27.27
CA ALA A 165 56.60 -6.30 27.68
C ALA A 165 55.76 -5.23 28.38
N LEU A 166 54.52 -4.99 27.93
CA LEU A 166 53.58 -4.09 28.60
C LEU A 166 53.14 -4.64 29.97
N VAL A 167 52.89 -5.95 30.05
CA VAL A 167 52.61 -6.63 31.33
C VAL A 167 53.79 -6.50 32.29
N ARG A 168 55.01 -6.68 31.80
CA ARG A 168 56.25 -6.49 32.58
C ARG A 168 56.31 -5.08 33.15
N GLN A 169 56.06 -4.07 32.33
CA GLN A 169 56.03 -2.68 32.78
C GLN A 169 54.96 -2.45 33.84
N ALA A 170 53.76 -2.99 33.65
CA ALA A 170 52.67 -2.91 34.65
C ALA A 170 53.03 -3.59 35.98
N LEU A 171 53.69 -4.75 35.95
CA LEU A 171 54.14 -5.48 37.14
C LEU A 171 55.28 -4.78 37.90
N LEU A 172 56.13 -4.03 37.18
CA LEU A 172 57.29 -3.34 37.76
C LEU A 172 56.98 -1.91 38.20
N ALA A 173 55.94 -1.29 37.66
CA ALA A 173 55.48 0.02 38.09
C ALA A 173 55.08 -0.01 39.58
N ALA A 174 55.56 0.96 40.36
CA ALA A 174 55.25 1.07 41.79
C ALA A 174 53.75 1.36 42.07
N GLY A 175 52.98 1.66 41.02
CA GLY A 175 51.57 2.04 41.05
C GLY A 175 50.58 0.88 40.89
N ARG A 176 49.29 1.24 40.76
CA ARG A 176 48.13 0.32 40.74
C ARG A 176 47.71 -0.08 39.31
N ALA A 177 48.67 -0.36 38.42
CA ALA A 177 48.36 -0.76 37.06
C ALA A 177 47.68 -2.15 37.03
N GLU A 178 46.58 -2.28 36.29
CA GLU A 178 45.85 -3.54 36.17
C GLU A 178 46.46 -4.39 35.03
N VAL A 179 47.09 -5.51 35.38
CA VAL A 179 47.80 -6.40 34.44
C VAL A 179 46.95 -6.79 33.23
N ALA A 180 45.66 -7.04 33.42
CA ALA A 180 44.74 -7.38 32.35
C ALA A 180 44.54 -6.24 31.34
N LEU A 181 44.49 -4.99 31.82
CA LEU A 181 44.34 -3.80 30.97
C LEU A 181 45.63 -3.45 30.23
N ALA A 182 46.79 -3.61 30.90
CA ALA A 182 48.09 -3.48 30.25
C ALA A 182 48.26 -4.51 29.13
N TRP A 183 47.89 -5.76 29.38
CA TRP A 183 47.92 -6.84 28.38
C TRP A 183 47.00 -6.58 27.19
N ARG A 184 45.74 -6.22 27.45
CA ARG A 184 44.72 -6.12 26.41
C ARG A 184 44.75 -4.80 25.66
N HIS A 185 45.05 -3.70 26.33
CA HIS A 185 44.91 -2.36 25.76
C HIS A 185 46.16 -1.49 25.92
N GLY A 186 47.25 -2.01 26.49
CA GLY A 186 48.47 -1.22 26.72
C GLY A 186 48.31 -0.08 27.72
N VAL A 187 47.29 -0.14 28.58
CA VAL A 187 47.01 0.89 29.57
C VAL A 187 47.88 0.66 30.80
N LEU A 188 48.86 1.54 31.01
CA LEU A 188 49.80 1.50 32.14
C LEU A 188 49.47 2.51 33.25
N GLU A 189 48.34 3.22 33.13
CA GLU A 189 47.95 4.27 34.07
C GLU A 189 47.68 3.73 35.49
N GLU A 190 48.16 4.46 36.50
CA GLU A 190 48.01 4.09 37.92
C GLU A 190 46.56 4.05 38.40
N ARG A 191 45.62 4.66 37.65
CA ARG A 191 44.18 4.68 37.98
C ARG A 191 43.42 3.44 37.49
N GLY A 192 44.05 2.52 36.76
CA GLY A 192 43.41 1.28 36.29
C GLY A 192 42.72 0.50 37.41
N ALA A 193 43.34 0.41 38.59
CA ALA A 193 42.75 -0.28 39.74
C ALA A 193 41.49 0.37 40.34
N GLU A 194 41.18 1.62 39.98
CA GLU A 194 39.97 2.34 40.41
C GLU A 194 38.81 2.21 39.41
N LEU A 195 39.05 1.57 38.24
CA LEU A 195 38.02 1.39 37.21
C LEU A 195 37.00 0.33 37.63
N PRO A 196 35.69 0.56 37.55
CA PRO A 196 34.70 -0.45 37.91
C PRO A 196 34.81 -1.71 37.06
N ALA A 197 34.45 -2.85 37.66
CA ALA A 197 34.54 -4.15 36.99
C ALA A 197 33.67 -4.21 35.72
N SER A 198 32.55 -3.49 35.68
CA SER A 198 31.70 -3.31 34.49
C SER A 198 32.48 -2.73 33.31
N LEU A 199 33.30 -1.70 33.53
CA LEU A 199 34.09 -1.07 32.49
C LEU A 199 35.22 -1.97 31.98
N VAL A 200 35.89 -2.69 32.89
CA VAL A 200 36.92 -3.68 32.51
C VAL A 200 36.31 -4.84 31.70
N ARG A 201 35.09 -5.27 32.04
CA ARG A 201 34.32 -6.25 31.26
C ARG A 201 34.01 -5.75 29.85
N LEU A 202 33.57 -4.49 29.70
CA LEU A 202 33.35 -3.89 28.38
C LEU A 202 34.64 -3.76 27.57
N GLY A 203 35.75 -3.40 28.21
CA GLY A 203 37.08 -3.35 27.57
C GLY A 203 37.45 -4.67 26.91
N CYS A 204 37.04 -5.80 27.47
CA CYS A 204 37.29 -7.12 26.89
C CYS A 204 36.70 -7.33 25.48
N LEU A 205 35.71 -6.52 25.09
CA LEU A 205 35.10 -6.54 23.75
C LEU A 205 35.83 -5.66 22.73
N LEU A 206 36.77 -4.82 23.17
CA LEU A 206 37.56 -3.95 22.29
C LEU A 206 38.71 -4.72 21.62
N THR A 207 39.23 -4.17 20.52
CA THR A 207 40.34 -4.76 19.79
C THR A 207 41.59 -4.80 20.69
N PRO A 208 42.17 -5.99 20.93
CA PRO A 208 43.37 -6.07 21.74
C PRO A 208 44.54 -5.32 21.06
N GLY A 209 45.29 -4.52 21.82
CA GLY A 209 46.45 -3.76 21.34
C GLY A 209 46.15 -2.38 20.75
N VAL A 210 44.91 -1.88 20.87
CA VAL A 210 44.55 -0.52 20.45
C VAL A 210 44.22 0.33 21.69
N PRO A 211 45.21 1.04 22.29
CA PRO A 211 44.97 1.83 23.50
C PRO A 211 43.92 2.93 23.33
N ALA A 212 43.83 3.50 22.13
CA ALA A 212 42.89 4.57 21.81
C ALA A 212 41.42 4.15 22.02
N ASP A 213 41.06 2.91 21.69
CA ASP A 213 39.69 2.40 21.86
C ASP A 213 39.29 2.35 23.33
N PHE A 214 40.20 1.92 24.21
CA PHE A 214 39.94 1.89 25.64
C PHE A 214 39.88 3.30 26.23
N GLY A 215 40.72 4.23 25.74
CA GLY A 215 40.63 5.65 26.08
C GLY A 215 39.28 6.27 25.72
N ARG A 216 38.74 5.95 24.53
CA ARG A 216 37.39 6.34 24.11
C ARG A 216 36.33 5.77 25.03
N LEU A 217 36.37 4.46 25.32
CA LEU A 217 35.43 3.82 26.26
C LEU A 217 35.47 4.45 27.66
N LEU A 218 36.67 4.78 28.17
CA LEU A 218 36.83 5.43 29.47
C LEU A 218 36.22 6.84 29.48
N ALA A 219 36.34 7.60 28.39
CA ALA A 219 35.70 8.91 28.26
C ALA A 219 34.16 8.83 28.25
N LEU A 220 33.60 7.70 27.83
CA LEU A 220 32.15 7.45 27.79
C LEU A 220 31.57 7.03 29.14
N ARG A 221 32.40 6.49 30.04
CA ARG A 221 32.00 5.94 31.35
C ARG A 221 31.02 6.83 32.11
N GLY A 222 31.40 8.10 32.34
CA GLY A 222 30.60 9.05 33.12
C GLY A 222 29.37 9.55 32.36
N ARG A 223 29.47 9.68 31.04
CA ARG A 223 28.41 10.24 30.19
C ARG A 223 27.24 9.28 29.96
N LEU A 224 27.54 7.98 29.89
CA LEU A 224 26.58 6.89 29.73
C LEU A 224 26.22 6.21 31.06
N ALA A 225 26.76 6.69 32.19
CA ALA A 225 26.54 6.10 33.50
C ALA A 225 26.79 4.57 33.53
N LEU A 226 27.85 4.10 32.84
CA LEU A 226 28.12 2.66 32.63
C LEU A 226 28.32 1.87 33.94
N ASP A 227 28.54 2.57 35.05
CA ASP A 227 28.72 1.97 36.38
C ASP A 227 27.41 1.86 37.17
N THR A 228 26.45 2.74 36.91
CA THR A 228 25.22 2.89 37.70
C THR A 228 23.97 2.47 36.93
N HIS A 229 24.04 2.35 35.60
CA HIS A 229 22.92 1.94 34.75
C HIS A 229 23.21 0.59 34.05
N PRO A 230 22.82 -0.55 34.65
CA PRO A 230 23.17 -1.87 34.13
C PRO A 230 22.60 -2.16 32.74
N GLU A 231 21.42 -1.61 32.42
CA GLU A 231 20.80 -1.78 31.10
C GLU A 231 21.63 -1.14 29.96
N VAL A 232 22.09 0.11 30.15
CA VAL A 232 22.97 0.81 29.18
C VAL A 232 24.28 0.06 29.02
N MET A 233 24.85 -0.45 30.12
CA MET A 233 26.06 -1.28 30.08
C MET A 233 25.86 -2.55 29.24
N ILE A 234 24.73 -3.25 29.39
CA ILE A 234 24.44 -4.46 28.63
C ILE A 234 24.20 -4.15 27.14
N LEU A 235 23.49 -3.08 26.84
CA LEU A 235 23.29 -2.62 25.46
C LEU A 235 24.63 -2.23 24.82
N ALA A 236 25.50 -1.53 25.56
CA ALA A 236 26.85 -1.20 25.11
C ALA A 236 27.71 -2.45 24.87
N ALA A 237 27.63 -3.44 25.77
CA ALA A 237 28.32 -4.72 25.60
C ALA A 237 27.82 -5.45 24.34
N ARG A 238 26.50 -5.48 24.13
CA ARG A 238 25.91 -6.10 22.95
C ARG A 238 26.36 -5.40 21.68
N LEU A 239 26.44 -4.07 21.70
CA LEU A 239 26.80 -3.27 20.54
C LEU A 239 28.26 -3.48 20.15
N LEU A 240 29.18 -3.38 21.12
CA LEU A 240 30.61 -3.63 20.90
C LEU A 240 30.87 -5.07 20.44
N ALA A 241 30.13 -6.04 21.00
CA ALA A 241 30.23 -7.42 20.57
C ALA A 241 29.76 -7.56 19.11
N GLU A 242 28.52 -7.19 18.80
CA GLU A 242 27.91 -7.46 17.48
C GLU A 242 28.50 -6.61 16.36
N TRP A 243 28.73 -5.32 16.60
CA TRP A 243 29.09 -4.35 15.56
C TRP A 243 30.60 -4.08 15.49
N GLY A 244 31.33 -4.61 16.47
CA GLY A 244 32.77 -4.42 16.61
C GLY A 244 33.16 -3.09 17.28
N PRO A 245 34.43 -2.94 17.67
CA PRO A 245 34.87 -1.82 18.51
C PRO A 245 34.73 -0.46 17.84
N GLU A 246 35.12 -0.32 16.58
CA GLU A 246 35.11 0.96 15.87
C GLU A 246 33.68 1.53 15.73
N LYS A 247 32.77 0.75 15.12
CA LYS A 247 31.37 1.15 14.93
C LYS A 247 30.62 1.23 16.25
N GLY A 248 30.84 0.27 17.15
CA GLY A 248 30.18 0.24 18.45
C GLY A 248 30.56 1.44 19.32
N LEU A 249 31.85 1.81 19.37
CA LEU A 249 32.28 3.01 20.08
C LEU A 249 31.73 4.28 19.45
N GLY A 250 31.67 4.38 18.12
CA GLY A 250 31.04 5.52 17.44
C GLY A 250 29.58 5.73 17.85
N TRP A 251 28.79 4.65 17.90
CA TRP A 251 27.39 4.73 18.36
C TRP A 251 27.26 5.00 19.86
N LEU A 252 28.19 4.52 20.69
CA LEU A 252 28.22 4.88 22.11
C LEU A 252 28.59 6.36 22.32
N GLU A 253 29.45 6.93 21.48
CA GLU A 253 29.76 8.36 21.48
C GLU A 253 28.55 9.21 21.10
N VAL A 254 27.78 8.76 20.10
CA VAL A 254 26.49 9.36 19.74
C VAL A 254 25.51 9.25 20.91
N ALA A 255 25.33 8.06 21.51
CA ALA A 255 24.46 7.93 22.67
C ALA A 255 24.90 8.89 23.79
N ALA A 256 26.19 8.97 24.09
CA ALA A 256 26.74 9.81 25.15
C ALA A 256 26.55 11.32 24.94
N SER A 257 26.21 11.78 23.73
CA SER A 257 25.86 13.18 23.45
C SER A 257 24.38 13.49 23.69
N LEU A 258 23.54 12.46 23.90
CA LEU A 258 22.11 12.61 24.16
C LEU A 258 21.80 12.65 25.66
N VAL A 259 20.61 13.17 25.98
CA VAL A 259 20.03 13.11 27.33
C VAL A 259 19.78 11.66 27.78
N PRO A 260 19.86 11.34 29.08
CA PRO A 260 19.83 9.96 29.60
C PRO A 260 18.67 9.09 29.07
N GLU A 261 17.47 9.65 28.95
CA GLU A 261 16.28 8.93 28.45
C GLU A 261 16.48 8.49 26.98
N SER A 262 17.11 9.35 26.18
CA SER A 262 17.43 9.09 24.77
C SER A 262 18.61 8.13 24.60
N GLN A 263 19.51 8.02 25.57
CA GLN A 263 20.64 7.06 25.54
C GLN A 263 20.14 5.62 25.46
N THR A 264 19.32 5.22 26.44
CA THR A 264 18.75 3.87 26.51
C THR A 264 17.82 3.61 25.31
N ALA A 265 17.00 4.60 24.94
CA ALA A 265 16.08 4.50 23.81
C ALA A 265 16.79 4.26 22.48
N LEU A 266 17.90 4.97 22.21
CA LEU A 266 18.72 4.80 21.01
C LEU A 266 19.38 3.42 20.98
N LEU A 267 20.06 3.06 22.07
CA LEU A 267 20.79 1.80 22.13
C LEU A 267 19.86 0.58 22.02
N ALA A 268 18.67 0.64 22.61
CA ALA A 268 17.66 -0.41 22.46
C ALA A 268 17.12 -0.49 21.02
N ALA A 269 16.86 0.66 20.39
CA ALA A 269 16.31 0.73 19.04
C ALA A 269 17.29 0.20 17.98
N LEU A 270 18.62 0.38 18.15
CA LEU A 270 19.64 -0.17 17.24
C LEU A 270 19.54 -1.70 17.08
N PHE A 271 19.20 -2.42 18.14
CA PHE A 271 19.00 -3.88 18.07
C PHE A 271 17.63 -4.25 17.52
N GLN A 272 16.57 -3.54 17.91
CA GLN A 272 15.22 -3.77 17.39
C GLN A 272 15.12 -3.50 15.88
N ALA A 273 15.95 -2.59 15.35
CA ALA A 273 16.07 -2.31 13.94
C ALA A 273 16.50 -3.52 13.11
N LYS A 274 17.25 -4.48 13.69
CA LYS A 274 17.78 -5.68 13.02
C LYS A 274 18.60 -5.33 11.78
N THR A 275 19.36 -4.23 11.86
CA THR A 275 20.19 -3.73 10.77
C THR A 275 21.62 -4.29 10.85
N SER A 276 22.27 -4.41 9.70
CA SER A 276 23.73 -4.62 9.65
C SER A 276 24.47 -3.42 10.28
N PRO A 277 25.69 -3.62 10.82
CA PRO A 277 26.46 -2.51 11.41
C PRO A 277 26.73 -1.39 10.41
N PHE A 278 26.35 -0.15 10.76
CA PHE A 278 26.55 1.04 9.94
C PHE A 278 27.21 2.18 10.74
N ASP A 279 27.68 3.20 10.03
CA ASP A 279 28.44 4.30 10.61
C ASP A 279 27.54 5.25 11.43
N ALA A 280 28.01 5.62 12.63
CA ALA A 280 27.32 6.53 13.53
C ALA A 280 27.31 7.98 13.00
N SER A 281 28.21 8.33 12.09
CA SER A 281 28.25 9.65 11.43
C SER A 281 27.00 9.96 10.60
N LEU A 282 26.18 8.97 10.27
CA LEU A 282 24.89 9.16 9.60
C LEU A 282 23.79 9.69 10.54
N TYR A 283 23.98 9.57 11.86
CA TYR A 283 23.02 10.05 12.85
C TYR A 283 23.13 11.57 13.04
N ASP A 284 21.99 12.25 13.11
CA ASP A 284 21.96 13.68 13.43
C ASP A 284 21.78 13.91 14.94
N PRO A 285 22.78 14.46 15.64
CA PRO A 285 22.69 14.73 17.08
C PRO A 285 21.66 15.81 17.43
N ARG A 286 21.15 16.60 16.46
CA ARG A 286 20.13 17.62 16.68
C ARG A 286 18.74 17.04 17.00
N ILE A 287 18.58 15.72 16.97
CA ILE A 287 17.35 15.05 17.43
C ILE A 287 17.32 15.08 18.96
N GLU A 288 16.99 16.24 19.51
CA GLU A 288 17.00 16.48 20.97
C GLU A 288 16.00 15.59 21.72
N ALA A 289 14.98 15.07 21.02
CA ALA A 289 13.91 14.27 21.60
C ALA A 289 13.80 12.86 20.99
N PHE A 290 14.92 12.17 20.69
CA PHE A 290 14.84 10.80 20.14
C PHE A 290 13.98 9.86 20.99
N ALA A 291 14.04 9.98 22.33
CA ALA A 291 13.16 9.26 23.24
C ALA A 291 11.66 9.60 23.11
N SER A 292 11.31 10.81 22.65
CA SER A 292 9.92 11.21 22.45
C SER A 292 9.31 10.59 21.19
N LEU A 293 10.14 10.11 20.26
CA LEU A 293 9.66 9.34 19.12
C LEU A 293 9.05 8.03 19.62
N ARG A 294 7.93 7.65 18.99
CA ARG A 294 7.34 6.33 19.20
C ARG A 294 8.38 5.23 18.94
N ALA A 295 8.30 4.14 19.72
CA ALA A 295 9.31 3.08 19.67
C ALA A 295 9.47 2.49 18.27
N ASP A 296 8.36 2.34 17.56
CA ASP A 296 8.30 1.83 16.22
C ASP A 296 8.90 2.80 15.16
N TRP A 297 8.72 4.12 15.35
CA TRP A 297 9.36 5.14 14.52
C TRP A 297 10.87 5.22 14.70
N ARG A 298 11.38 5.02 15.93
CA ARG A 298 12.82 4.93 16.19
C ARG A 298 13.46 3.80 15.40
N VAL A 299 12.80 2.65 15.36
CA VAL A 299 13.23 1.47 14.62
C VAL A 299 13.29 1.76 13.12
N ASP A 300 12.23 2.36 12.57
CA ASP A 300 12.16 2.65 11.12
C ASP A 300 13.15 3.77 10.72
N TYR A 301 13.36 4.78 11.57
CA TYR A 301 14.42 5.79 11.39
C TYR A 301 15.81 5.14 11.28
N LEU A 302 16.18 4.26 12.21
CA LEU A 302 17.48 3.60 12.20
C LEU A 302 17.64 2.64 11.00
N ARG A 303 16.58 1.95 10.58
CA ARG A 303 16.58 1.15 9.35
C ARG A 303 16.80 1.99 8.10
N GLY A 304 16.23 3.19 8.06
CA GLY A 304 16.45 4.16 7.00
C GLY A 304 17.90 4.61 6.93
N LEU A 305 18.49 5.01 8.07
CA LEU A 305 19.90 5.39 8.13
C LEU A 305 20.83 4.24 7.70
N ALA A 306 20.55 3.02 8.17
CA ALA A 306 21.32 1.84 7.80
C ALA A 306 21.26 1.52 6.30
N SER A 307 20.19 1.95 5.64
CA SER A 307 19.97 1.82 4.20
C SER A 307 20.55 3.00 3.40
N GLY A 308 21.26 3.93 4.06
CA GLY A 308 21.92 5.08 3.46
C GLY A 308 21.04 6.31 3.27
N LEU A 309 19.86 6.36 3.89
CA LEU A 309 19.04 7.57 3.91
C LEU A 309 19.61 8.61 4.87
N SER A 310 19.43 9.89 4.57
CA SER A 310 19.84 11.00 5.42
C SER A 310 18.85 11.18 6.57
N SER A 311 19.38 11.64 7.70
CA SER A 311 18.56 11.97 8.87
C SER A 311 17.49 13.02 8.54
N ASP A 312 17.85 14.10 7.85
CA ASP A 312 16.91 15.17 7.50
C ASP A 312 15.71 14.66 6.70
N PHE A 313 15.95 13.76 5.73
CA PHE A 313 14.89 13.15 4.93
C PHE A 313 13.95 12.30 5.79
N LEU A 314 14.49 11.44 6.65
CA LEU A 314 13.68 10.58 7.54
C LEU A 314 12.88 11.40 8.55
N LEU A 315 13.50 12.41 9.16
CA LEU A 315 12.84 13.28 10.13
C LEU A 315 11.72 14.09 9.51
N SER A 316 11.85 14.53 8.25
CA SER A 316 10.74 15.19 7.54
C SER A 316 9.54 14.24 7.38
N GLY A 317 9.77 12.96 7.05
CA GLY A 317 8.71 11.95 6.96
C GLY A 317 8.02 11.70 8.29
N LEU A 318 8.80 11.57 9.38
CA LEU A 318 8.24 11.40 10.72
C LEU A 318 7.42 12.61 11.19
N ARG A 319 7.89 13.84 10.90
CA ARG A 319 7.14 15.07 11.21
C ARG A 319 5.84 15.16 10.42
N LEU A 320 5.86 14.77 9.15
CA LEU A 320 4.64 14.68 8.33
C LEU A 320 3.64 13.70 8.94
N LEU A 321 4.06 12.50 9.34
CA LEU A 321 3.15 11.52 9.96
C LEU A 321 2.54 12.03 11.27
N ASP A 322 3.34 12.68 12.11
CA ASP A 322 2.90 13.26 13.38
C ASP A 322 1.87 14.37 13.14
N ALA A 323 2.15 15.29 12.21
CA ALA A 323 1.25 16.37 11.83
C ALA A 323 -0.08 15.85 11.24
N LEU A 324 -0.05 14.72 10.54
CA LEU A 324 -1.24 14.07 9.97
C LEU A 324 -1.98 13.16 10.95
N GLY A 325 -1.49 13.01 12.19
CA GLY A 325 -2.06 12.10 13.19
C GLY A 325 -2.04 10.62 12.77
N MET A 326 -1.14 10.24 11.86
CA MET A 326 -1.11 8.90 11.29
C MET A 326 -0.36 7.91 12.21
N SER A 327 -0.92 6.69 12.33
CA SER A 327 -0.23 5.58 12.97
C SER A 327 0.83 4.99 12.03
N ARG A 328 1.73 4.15 12.55
CA ARG A 328 2.70 3.40 11.75
C ARG A 328 2.10 2.55 10.64
N GLU A 329 0.86 2.09 10.77
CA GLU A 329 0.20 1.34 9.68
C GLU A 329 0.01 2.19 8.42
N GLY A 330 0.06 3.52 8.58
CA GLY A 330 0.08 4.49 7.49
C GLY A 330 1.45 4.70 6.85
N LEU A 331 2.54 4.10 7.37
CA LEU A 331 3.82 4.11 6.67
C LEU A 331 3.83 3.01 5.58
N PRO A 332 4.26 3.37 4.36
CA PRO A 332 4.64 2.43 3.34
C PRO A 332 5.58 1.36 3.90
N ARG A 333 5.30 0.09 3.60
CA ARG A 333 6.09 -1.05 4.14
C ARG A 333 7.56 -1.03 3.72
N VAL A 334 7.94 -0.19 2.75
CA VAL A 334 9.27 -0.14 2.14
C VAL A 334 9.74 1.31 2.07
N LEU A 335 10.80 1.64 2.82
CA LEU A 335 11.46 2.94 2.75
C LEU A 335 12.06 3.18 1.36
N PRO A 336 12.17 4.46 0.91
CA PRO A 336 12.80 4.78 -0.36
C PRO A 336 14.29 4.41 -0.37
N ARG A 337 14.87 4.29 -1.58
CA ARG A 337 16.27 3.88 -1.77
C ARG A 337 17.28 5.02 -1.67
N SER A 338 16.81 6.26 -1.72
CA SER A 338 17.64 7.46 -1.72
C SER A 338 16.95 8.60 -0.99
N SER A 339 17.74 9.57 -0.55
CA SER A 339 17.25 10.80 0.05
C SER A 339 17.16 11.91 -0.97
N GLY A 340 16.20 12.80 -0.78
CA GLY A 340 16.05 14.03 -1.54
C GLY A 340 15.61 15.17 -0.64
N PRO A 341 15.67 16.42 -1.12
CA PRO A 341 15.05 17.54 -0.42
C PRO A 341 13.55 17.29 -0.25
N VAL A 342 12.96 17.70 0.87
CA VAL A 342 11.52 17.54 1.13
C VAL A 342 10.94 18.91 1.46
N PRO A 343 9.97 19.41 0.69
CA PRO A 343 9.32 20.68 0.97
C PRO A 343 8.16 20.47 1.96
N GLU A 344 8.50 20.21 3.23
CA GLU A 344 7.54 19.84 4.30
C GLU A 344 6.39 20.84 4.43
N GLU A 345 6.68 22.14 4.44
CA GLU A 345 5.66 23.19 4.50
C GLU A 345 4.71 23.15 3.29
N CYS A 346 5.22 22.85 2.09
CA CYS A 346 4.40 22.72 0.89
C CYS A 346 3.48 21.49 0.96
N LEU A 347 3.97 20.38 1.51
CA LEU A 347 3.18 19.14 1.66
C LEU A 347 2.07 19.30 2.70
N LEU A 348 2.37 19.97 3.81
CA LEU A 348 1.37 20.31 4.84
C LEU A 348 0.35 21.32 4.32
N ASP A 349 0.78 22.39 3.65
CA ASP A 349 -0.13 23.38 3.05
C ASP A 349 -1.07 22.76 2.01
N LEU A 350 -0.53 21.87 1.16
CA LEU A 350 -1.32 21.08 0.21
C LEU A 350 -2.35 20.20 0.93
N PHE A 351 -1.93 19.48 1.99
CA PHE A 351 -2.84 18.66 2.78
C PHE A 351 -3.97 19.48 3.38
N ASP A 352 -3.65 20.57 4.08
CA ASP A 352 -4.65 21.46 4.68
C ASP A 352 -5.62 22.03 3.65
N PHE A 353 -5.12 22.32 2.44
CA PHE A 353 -5.94 22.81 1.34
C PHE A 353 -6.93 21.77 0.79
N VAL A 354 -6.53 20.49 0.69
CA VAL A 354 -7.36 19.43 0.06
C VAL A 354 -8.13 18.55 1.05
N ALA A 355 -7.70 18.47 2.31
CA ALA A 355 -8.22 17.52 3.32
C ALA A 355 -9.68 17.76 3.71
N SER A 356 -10.19 18.99 3.55
CA SER A 356 -11.58 19.33 3.90
C SER A 356 -12.65 18.61 3.04
N LYS A 357 -12.25 17.95 1.95
CA LYS A 357 -13.19 17.32 1.01
C LYS A 357 -12.95 15.82 0.74
N LEU A 358 -11.74 15.29 0.98
CA LEU A 358 -11.35 13.96 0.50
C LEU A 358 -10.41 13.27 1.51
N SER A 359 -10.68 12.00 1.82
CA SER A 359 -10.08 11.19 2.90
C SER A 359 -8.61 10.77 2.68
N GLY A 360 -7.74 11.67 2.23
CA GLY A 360 -6.43 11.37 1.65
C GLY A 360 -5.21 11.56 2.54
N ALA A 361 -5.24 11.21 3.84
CA ALA A 361 -4.07 11.40 4.73
C ALA A 361 -2.78 10.71 4.25
N TYR A 362 -2.90 9.67 3.42
CA TYR A 362 -1.74 8.97 2.86
C TYR A 362 -1.02 9.75 1.74
N LEU A 363 -1.66 10.75 1.15
CA LEU A 363 -1.15 11.44 -0.04
C LEU A 363 0.18 12.19 0.22
N PRO A 364 0.32 13.02 1.26
CA PRO A 364 1.59 13.69 1.55
C PRO A 364 2.73 12.72 1.83
N VAL A 365 2.43 11.56 2.42
CA VAL A 365 3.40 10.50 2.69
C VAL A 365 3.93 9.91 1.38
N CYS A 366 3.06 9.54 0.43
CA CYS A 366 3.51 9.11 -0.90
C CYS A 366 4.40 10.15 -1.59
N LEU A 367 4.02 11.43 -1.52
CA LEU A 367 4.78 12.51 -2.15
C LEU A 367 6.15 12.71 -1.49
N TRP A 368 6.23 12.61 -0.16
CA TRP A 368 7.49 12.62 0.59
C TRP A 368 8.44 11.52 0.11
N GLU A 369 7.94 10.30 -0.09
CA GLU A 369 8.80 9.23 -0.55
C GLU A 369 9.28 9.42 -1.99
N LEU A 370 8.42 9.97 -2.85
CA LEU A 370 8.79 10.34 -4.20
C LEU A 370 9.87 11.42 -4.24
N CYS A 371 9.93 12.34 -3.26
CA CYS A 371 11.07 13.26 -3.11
C CYS A 371 12.40 12.51 -2.94
N GLY A 372 12.39 11.37 -2.22
CA GLY A 372 13.58 10.52 -2.07
C GLY A 372 13.87 9.70 -3.33
N ALA A 373 12.85 9.25 -4.06
CA ALA A 373 12.99 8.34 -5.18
C ALA A 373 13.23 9.02 -6.55
N LEU A 374 12.76 10.26 -6.74
CA LEU A 374 12.72 10.94 -8.03
C LEU A 374 13.51 12.27 -7.99
N PRO A 375 14.66 12.38 -8.70
CA PRO A 375 15.44 13.61 -8.74
C PRO A 375 14.64 14.78 -9.33
N GLY A 376 14.59 15.90 -8.61
CA GLY A 376 13.85 17.10 -9.03
C GLY A 376 12.38 17.15 -8.59
N PHE A 377 11.90 16.16 -7.83
CA PHE A 377 10.47 16.05 -7.48
C PHE A 377 10.05 17.10 -6.46
N ALA A 378 10.89 17.39 -5.46
CA ALA A 378 10.66 18.45 -4.49
C ALA A 378 10.52 19.83 -5.15
N GLU A 379 11.38 20.13 -6.11
CA GLU A 379 11.34 21.38 -6.88
C GLU A 379 10.07 21.46 -7.71
N LEU A 380 9.56 20.33 -8.23
CA LEU A 380 8.27 20.28 -8.91
C LEU A 380 7.12 20.61 -7.95
N LEU A 381 7.11 20.01 -6.76
CA LEU A 381 6.10 20.30 -5.74
C LEU A 381 6.08 21.78 -5.36
N VAL A 382 7.26 22.37 -5.12
CA VAL A 382 7.40 23.80 -4.76
C VAL A 382 7.02 24.71 -5.92
N ALA A 383 7.34 24.34 -7.16
CA ALA A 383 6.99 25.12 -8.35
C ALA A 383 5.50 25.05 -8.71
N THR A 384 4.74 24.15 -8.08
CA THR A 384 3.31 24.00 -8.33
C THR A 384 2.52 25.02 -7.52
N PRO A 385 1.77 25.94 -8.15
CA PRO A 385 0.98 26.93 -7.42
C PRO A 385 -0.33 26.30 -6.92
N TRP A 386 -0.26 25.40 -5.94
CA TRP A 386 -1.38 24.58 -5.47
C TRP A 386 -2.65 25.40 -5.17
N ARG A 387 -2.49 26.55 -4.51
CA ARG A 387 -3.59 27.46 -4.15
C ARG A 387 -4.18 28.27 -5.31
N ALA A 388 -3.54 28.26 -6.49
CA ALA A 388 -4.11 28.82 -7.72
C ALA A 388 -5.02 27.83 -8.45
N LEU A 389 -5.02 26.56 -8.05
CA LEU A 389 -5.90 25.51 -8.55
C LEU A 389 -7.15 25.40 -7.68
N SER A 390 -8.22 24.79 -8.19
CA SER A 390 -9.31 24.29 -7.35
C SER A 390 -8.80 23.17 -6.43
N ALA A 391 -9.40 23.03 -5.25
CA ALA A 391 -9.00 22.01 -4.28
C ALA A 391 -9.09 20.59 -4.87
N GLU A 392 -10.12 20.34 -5.68
CA GLU A 392 -10.31 19.08 -6.40
C GLU A 392 -9.20 18.86 -7.43
N ALA A 393 -8.83 19.87 -8.21
CA ALA A 393 -7.74 19.75 -9.19
C ALA A 393 -6.37 19.55 -8.54
N ALA A 394 -6.09 20.27 -7.44
CA ALA A 394 -4.88 20.11 -6.65
C ALA A 394 -4.78 18.69 -6.08
N TRP A 395 -5.87 18.18 -5.50
CA TRP A 395 -5.92 16.81 -4.99
C TRP A 395 -5.68 15.78 -6.10
N HIS A 396 -6.37 15.90 -7.24
CA HIS A 396 -6.20 14.96 -8.36
C HIS A 396 -4.79 15.01 -8.95
N LEU A 397 -4.20 16.20 -9.11
CA LEU A 397 -2.83 16.33 -9.60
C LEU A 397 -1.84 15.67 -8.64
N ALA A 398 -1.99 15.92 -7.34
CA ALA A 398 -1.16 15.30 -6.32
C ALA A 398 -1.36 13.78 -6.28
N TYR A 399 -2.60 13.29 -6.39
CA TYR A 399 -2.92 11.86 -6.45
C TYR A 399 -2.27 11.19 -7.66
N GLU A 400 -2.41 11.77 -8.85
CA GLU A 400 -1.79 11.23 -10.07
C GLU A 400 -0.25 11.23 -9.98
N LEU A 401 0.36 12.27 -9.38
CA LEU A 401 1.79 12.26 -9.09
C LEU A 401 2.17 11.17 -8.09
N SER A 402 1.34 10.91 -7.09
CA SER A 402 1.56 9.86 -6.07
C SER A 402 1.54 8.46 -6.67
N CYS A 403 0.79 8.23 -7.75
CA CYS A 403 0.73 6.95 -8.46
C CYS A 403 2.09 6.53 -9.08
N LEU A 404 3.07 7.44 -9.19
CA LEU A 404 4.45 7.11 -9.58
C LEU A 404 5.21 6.29 -8.53
N TRP A 405 4.60 6.08 -7.36
CA TRP A 405 5.13 5.26 -6.28
C TRP A 405 5.33 3.78 -6.65
N ASP A 406 4.68 3.28 -7.71
CA ASP A 406 4.80 1.88 -8.14
C ASP A 406 6.22 1.57 -8.69
N PRO A 407 7.01 0.63 -8.10
CA PRO A 407 8.39 0.36 -8.48
C PRO A 407 8.49 -0.47 -9.76
N GLY A 408 8.07 0.13 -10.88
CA GLY A 408 8.29 -0.40 -12.23
C GLY A 408 9.61 0.05 -12.85
N GLU A 409 10.18 -0.79 -13.72
CA GLU A 409 11.41 -0.47 -14.49
C GLU A 409 11.25 0.79 -15.37
N GLU A 410 10.02 1.18 -15.72
CA GLU A 410 9.75 2.33 -16.59
C GLU A 410 9.76 3.67 -15.86
N ARG A 411 9.75 3.68 -14.52
CA ARG A 411 9.58 4.88 -13.68
C ARG A 411 10.49 6.07 -14.07
N PRO A 412 11.80 5.91 -14.37
CA PRO A 412 12.63 7.06 -14.76
C PRO A 412 12.18 7.75 -16.06
N ARG A 413 11.62 6.99 -17.01
CA ARG A 413 11.10 7.54 -18.28
C ARG A 413 9.79 8.28 -18.06
N GLU A 414 8.90 7.72 -17.26
CA GLU A 414 7.63 8.36 -16.89
C GLU A 414 7.89 9.67 -16.16
N TRP A 415 8.82 9.65 -15.20
CA TRP A 415 9.22 10.84 -14.47
C TRP A 415 9.80 11.93 -15.37
N ALA A 416 10.69 11.57 -16.30
CA ALA A 416 11.25 12.52 -17.26
C ALA A 416 10.17 13.20 -18.11
N ALA A 417 9.15 12.44 -18.54
CA ALA A 417 8.03 12.99 -19.30
C ALA A 417 7.14 13.90 -18.44
N ILE A 418 6.81 13.51 -17.21
CA ILE A 418 6.03 14.34 -16.28
C ILE A 418 6.74 15.66 -16.00
N ARG A 419 8.06 15.64 -15.72
CA ARG A 419 8.84 16.88 -15.55
C ARG A 419 8.76 17.81 -16.76
N ARG A 420 8.79 17.25 -17.97
CA ARG A 420 8.66 18.01 -19.22
C ARG A 420 7.24 18.58 -19.40
N LEU A 421 6.22 17.80 -19.06
CA LEU A 421 4.80 18.15 -19.25
C LEU A 421 4.28 19.11 -18.19
N HIS A 422 4.80 19.04 -16.97
CA HIS A 422 4.28 19.75 -15.81
C HIS A 422 4.12 21.27 -16.02
N PRO A 423 5.12 22.03 -16.50
CA PRO A 423 4.94 23.47 -16.73
C PRO A 423 3.87 23.80 -17.79
N ARG A 424 3.64 22.89 -18.75
CA ARG A 424 2.59 23.07 -19.76
C ARG A 424 1.21 22.77 -19.16
N LEU A 425 1.12 21.76 -18.30
CA LEU A 425 -0.10 21.43 -17.56
C LEU A 425 -0.54 22.61 -16.69
N LEU A 426 0.36 23.24 -15.94
CA LEU A 426 0.02 24.40 -15.13
C LEU A 426 -0.53 25.57 -15.97
N ARG A 427 0.13 25.91 -17.09
CA ARG A 427 -0.38 26.93 -18.02
C ARG A 427 -1.71 26.57 -18.69
N LEU A 428 -2.01 25.28 -18.82
CA LEU A 428 -3.31 24.82 -19.28
C LEU A 428 -4.37 25.05 -18.20
N LEU A 429 -4.10 24.62 -16.96
CA LEU A 429 -5.01 24.77 -15.83
C LEU A 429 -5.31 26.24 -15.50
N GLU A 430 -4.35 27.15 -15.65
CA GLU A 430 -4.55 28.60 -15.52
C GLU A 430 -5.60 29.16 -16.49
N ARG A 431 -5.80 28.53 -17.65
CA ARG A 431 -6.76 28.96 -18.67
C ARG A 431 -8.12 28.27 -18.56
N ILE A 432 -8.21 27.23 -17.72
CA ILE A 432 -9.43 26.43 -17.54
C ILE A 432 -10.18 26.94 -16.30
N PRO A 433 -11.52 27.11 -16.37
CA PRO A 433 -12.33 27.46 -15.20
C PRO A 433 -12.10 26.49 -14.03
N ALA A 434 -12.07 27.00 -12.80
CA ALA A 434 -11.79 26.20 -11.60
C ALA A 434 -12.69 24.95 -11.47
N SER A 435 -13.96 25.05 -11.89
CA SER A 435 -14.93 23.94 -11.93
C SER A 435 -14.57 22.80 -12.87
N HIS A 436 -13.66 23.02 -13.82
CA HIS A 436 -13.26 22.05 -14.85
C HIS A 436 -11.78 21.67 -14.76
N GLN A 437 -11.01 22.27 -13.84
CA GLN A 437 -9.58 21.97 -13.69
C GLN A 437 -9.34 20.52 -13.27
N GLN A 438 -10.18 19.95 -12.39
CA GLN A 438 -10.09 18.52 -12.02
C GLN A 438 -10.16 17.63 -13.26
N ARG A 439 -11.22 17.82 -14.06
CA ARG A 439 -11.41 17.12 -15.33
C ARG A 439 -10.18 17.26 -16.22
N ALA A 440 -9.62 18.46 -16.34
CA ALA A 440 -8.45 18.68 -17.17
C ALA A 440 -7.23 17.84 -16.73
N VAL A 441 -6.98 17.73 -15.42
CA VAL A 441 -5.94 16.86 -14.87
C VAL A 441 -6.22 15.40 -15.23
N GLU A 442 -7.41 14.90 -14.91
CA GLU A 442 -7.82 13.52 -15.19
C GLU A 442 -7.64 13.18 -16.68
N MET A 443 -8.10 14.07 -17.57
CA MET A 443 -7.99 13.88 -19.02
C MET A 443 -6.53 13.80 -19.49
N VAL A 444 -5.65 14.68 -19.01
CA VAL A 444 -4.23 14.70 -19.41
C VAL A 444 -3.53 13.43 -18.94
N PHE A 445 -3.70 13.03 -17.67
CA PHE A 445 -3.08 11.83 -17.12
C PHE A 445 -3.66 10.55 -17.72
N LYS A 446 -4.94 10.51 -18.06
CA LYS A 446 -5.56 9.35 -18.71
C LYS A 446 -5.09 9.13 -20.14
N VAL A 447 -4.87 10.20 -20.91
CA VAL A 447 -4.36 10.11 -22.29
C VAL A 447 -2.86 9.88 -22.30
N LEU A 448 -2.09 10.58 -21.46
CA LEU A 448 -0.63 10.52 -21.51
C LEU A 448 -0.03 9.46 -20.60
N GLY A 449 -0.78 8.99 -19.59
CA GLY A 449 -0.26 8.22 -18.47
C GLY A 449 -0.86 6.83 -18.24
N ARG A 450 -1.69 6.31 -19.16
CA ARG A 450 -2.17 4.93 -19.03
C ARG A 450 -1.01 3.93 -19.01
N ARG A 451 -0.94 3.15 -17.92
CA ARG A 451 0.01 2.04 -17.68
C ARG A 451 0.22 1.21 -18.95
N GLY A 452 1.40 1.35 -19.56
CA GLY A 452 1.83 0.63 -20.77
C GLY A 452 1.94 1.47 -22.05
N ALA A 453 1.29 2.64 -22.12
CA ALA A 453 1.62 3.66 -23.11
C ALA A 453 2.81 4.44 -22.57
N LYS A 454 3.99 4.22 -23.13
CA LYS A 454 5.21 4.93 -22.73
C LYS A 454 4.92 6.43 -22.77
N TRP A 455 5.03 7.12 -21.63
CA TRP A 455 4.96 8.58 -21.53
C TRP A 455 5.90 9.31 -22.52
N SER A 456 6.81 8.59 -23.17
CA SER A 456 7.51 8.98 -24.40
C SER A 456 6.61 8.92 -25.66
N GLY A 457 5.40 9.48 -25.60
CA GLY A 457 4.61 9.73 -26.79
C GLY A 457 5.32 10.74 -27.71
N PRO A 458 5.08 10.69 -29.02
CA PRO A 458 5.60 11.71 -29.93
C PRO A 458 5.02 13.10 -29.57
N ASP A 459 5.81 14.17 -29.75
CA ASP A 459 5.45 15.54 -29.31
C ASP A 459 4.08 16.04 -29.85
N TRP A 460 3.61 15.49 -30.98
CA TRP A 460 2.28 15.80 -31.52
C TRP A 460 1.12 15.33 -30.63
N LEU A 461 1.31 14.25 -29.85
CA LEU A 461 0.29 13.72 -28.97
C LEU A 461 0.02 14.70 -27.85
N GLU A 462 1.09 15.28 -27.30
CA GLU A 462 0.99 16.33 -26.29
C GLU A 462 0.27 17.55 -26.85
N SER A 463 0.70 18.10 -28.00
CA SER A 463 0.08 19.32 -28.54
C SER A 463 -1.39 19.14 -28.92
N THR A 464 -1.78 17.94 -29.39
CA THR A 464 -3.17 17.62 -29.72
C THR A 464 -4.01 17.43 -28.46
N THR A 465 -3.48 16.70 -27.47
CA THR A 465 -4.15 16.45 -26.19
C THR A 465 -4.44 17.76 -25.46
N PHE A 466 -3.44 18.62 -25.30
CA PHE A 466 -3.61 19.89 -24.59
C PHE A 466 -4.65 20.81 -25.25
N ARG A 467 -4.65 20.91 -26.59
CA ARG A 467 -5.67 21.68 -27.31
C ARG A 467 -7.07 21.11 -27.12
N LEU A 468 -7.22 19.79 -27.16
CA LEU A 468 -8.51 19.16 -26.97
C LEU A 468 -8.99 19.26 -25.52
N VAL A 469 -8.09 19.11 -24.53
CA VAL A 469 -8.41 19.28 -23.11
C VAL A 469 -8.85 20.71 -22.83
N GLU A 470 -8.13 21.71 -23.32
CA GLU A 470 -8.52 23.13 -23.19
C GLU A 470 -9.94 23.36 -23.71
N ARG A 471 -10.27 22.75 -24.84
CA ARG A 471 -11.58 22.87 -25.49
C ARG A 471 -12.69 22.13 -24.72
N LEU A 472 -12.46 20.88 -24.33
CA LEU A 472 -13.42 20.01 -23.65
C LEU A 472 -13.60 20.34 -22.15
N CYS A 473 -12.72 21.14 -21.58
CA CYS A 473 -12.84 21.68 -20.23
C CYS A 473 -13.40 23.12 -20.25
N GLY A 474 -14.04 23.52 -21.34
CA GLY A 474 -14.79 24.77 -21.41
C GLY A 474 -16.15 24.68 -20.70
N PRO A 475 -16.76 25.82 -20.32
CA PRO A 475 -18.01 25.87 -19.54
C PRO A 475 -19.20 25.12 -20.14
N SER A 476 -19.24 24.91 -21.46
CA SER A 476 -20.32 24.20 -22.14
C SER A 476 -20.33 22.69 -21.86
N PHE A 477 -19.18 22.12 -21.47
CA PHE A 477 -19.02 20.68 -21.24
C PHE A 477 -19.23 20.33 -19.77
N ALA A 478 -19.52 19.06 -19.48
CA ALA A 478 -19.69 18.55 -18.13
C ALA A 478 -18.43 18.74 -17.25
N THR A 479 -18.57 18.69 -15.93
CA THR A 479 -17.44 18.86 -15.00
C THR A 479 -16.71 17.56 -14.66
N VAL A 480 -17.23 16.39 -15.06
CA VAL A 480 -16.69 15.07 -14.67
C VAL A 480 -16.09 14.32 -15.89
N ASP A 481 -14.87 13.76 -15.76
CA ASP A 481 -14.25 13.01 -16.86
C ASP A 481 -14.76 11.57 -17.00
N ARG A 482 -15.79 11.40 -17.82
CA ARG A 482 -16.12 10.09 -18.41
C ARG A 482 -15.83 10.05 -19.91
N PHE A 483 -15.73 11.22 -20.52
CA PHE A 483 -15.72 11.39 -21.95
C PHE A 483 -14.37 11.06 -22.60
N VAL A 484 -13.24 11.28 -21.93
CA VAL A 484 -11.93 11.06 -22.56
C VAL A 484 -11.63 9.61 -22.88
N SER A 485 -12.07 8.67 -22.05
CA SER A 485 -11.93 7.24 -22.33
C SER A 485 -12.54 6.84 -23.68
N VAL A 486 -13.54 7.59 -24.14
CA VAL A 486 -14.23 7.33 -25.40
C VAL A 486 -13.51 7.96 -26.60
N LEU A 487 -12.84 9.09 -26.40
CA LEU A 487 -12.06 9.79 -27.44
C LEU A 487 -10.61 9.34 -27.54
N GLU A 488 -10.09 8.69 -26.50
CA GLU A 488 -8.72 8.16 -26.42
C GLU A 488 -8.28 7.43 -27.71
N PRO A 489 -9.08 6.52 -28.32
CA PRO A 489 -8.65 5.84 -29.54
C PRO A 489 -8.38 6.79 -30.73
N LEU A 490 -9.13 7.89 -30.84
CA LEU A 490 -8.92 8.90 -31.88
C LEU A 490 -7.69 9.76 -31.60
N LEU A 491 -7.45 10.08 -30.32
CA LEU A 491 -6.26 10.82 -29.89
C LEU A 491 -4.97 10.04 -30.14
N HIS A 492 -4.97 8.74 -29.84
CA HIS A 492 -3.82 7.85 -30.03
C HIS A 492 -3.69 7.30 -31.46
N HIS A 493 -4.60 7.65 -32.37
CA HIS A 493 -4.56 7.16 -33.74
C HIS A 493 -3.24 7.54 -34.42
N SER A 494 -2.62 6.64 -35.18
CA SER A 494 -1.29 6.84 -35.78
C SER A 494 -1.26 7.89 -36.89
N LEU A 495 -2.35 8.01 -37.66
CA LEU A 495 -2.49 8.98 -38.76
C LEU A 495 -2.75 10.43 -38.28
N PRO A 496 -1.90 11.41 -38.67
CA PRO A 496 -2.10 12.84 -38.34
C PRO A 496 -3.43 13.41 -38.79
N GLU A 497 -3.93 12.97 -39.94
CA GLU A 497 -5.16 13.49 -40.57
C GLU A 497 -6.38 13.18 -39.70
N VAL A 498 -6.42 12.01 -39.05
CA VAL A 498 -7.49 11.63 -38.12
C VAL A 498 -7.52 12.57 -36.91
N ARG A 499 -6.35 12.89 -36.36
CA ARG A 499 -6.20 13.75 -35.18
C ARG A 499 -6.52 15.21 -35.49
N GLU A 500 -6.09 15.68 -36.66
CA GLU A 500 -6.42 17.01 -37.13
C GLU A 500 -7.92 17.16 -37.38
N ARG A 501 -8.56 16.15 -37.98
CA ARG A 501 -10.02 16.12 -38.15
C ARG A 501 -10.75 16.12 -36.82
N LEU A 502 -10.32 15.32 -35.83
CA LEU A 502 -10.89 15.35 -34.47
C LEU A 502 -10.86 16.77 -33.89
N SER A 503 -9.75 17.48 -34.07
CA SER A 503 -9.58 18.86 -33.58
C SER A 503 -10.55 19.85 -34.24
N ARG A 504 -11.09 19.53 -35.43
CA ARG A 504 -12.03 20.36 -36.21
C ARG A 504 -13.50 19.99 -36.05
N VAL A 505 -13.81 18.83 -35.45
CA VAL A 505 -15.20 18.41 -35.13
C VAL A 505 -15.89 19.54 -34.38
N SER A 506 -17.15 19.87 -34.64
CA SER A 506 -17.84 21.00 -34.00
C SER A 506 -18.10 20.78 -32.49
N ASP A 507 -18.16 21.87 -31.69
CA ASP A 507 -18.48 21.78 -30.25
C ASP A 507 -19.85 21.14 -30.02
N ARG A 508 -20.83 21.48 -30.86
CA ARG A 508 -22.18 20.90 -30.82
C ARG A 508 -22.16 19.38 -30.95
N SER A 509 -21.32 18.84 -31.83
CA SER A 509 -21.17 17.40 -32.02
C SER A 509 -20.50 16.74 -30.81
N LEU A 510 -19.46 17.38 -30.25
CA LEU A 510 -18.78 16.88 -29.05
C LEU A 510 -19.69 16.90 -27.82
N LEU A 511 -20.49 17.96 -27.64
CA LEU A 511 -21.48 18.06 -26.56
C LEU A 511 -22.51 16.95 -26.64
N ARG A 512 -23.09 16.71 -27.83
CA ARG A 512 -24.01 15.59 -28.05
C ARG A 512 -23.37 14.24 -27.80
N PHE A 513 -22.08 14.11 -28.11
CA PHE A 513 -21.35 12.88 -27.88
C PHE A 513 -21.13 12.65 -26.38
N GLU A 514 -20.79 13.70 -25.65
CA GLU A 514 -20.66 13.69 -24.19
C GLU A 514 -21.99 13.39 -23.50
N GLU A 515 -23.08 14.06 -23.91
CA GLU A 515 -24.44 13.79 -23.43
C GLU A 515 -24.81 12.32 -23.61
N GLY A 516 -24.51 11.74 -24.77
CA GLY A 516 -24.70 10.32 -25.04
C GLY A 516 -23.85 9.38 -24.18
N CYS A 517 -22.69 9.85 -23.70
CA CYS A 517 -21.76 9.10 -22.84
C CYS A 517 -21.97 9.37 -21.33
N SER A 518 -22.83 10.31 -20.96
CA SER A 518 -23.01 10.76 -19.56
C SER A 518 -23.50 9.67 -18.60
N ARG A 519 -24.19 8.66 -19.12
CA ARG A 519 -24.65 7.49 -18.34
C ARG A 519 -23.47 6.60 -17.98
N GLY A 520 -23.03 6.67 -16.72
CA GLY A 520 -21.78 6.11 -16.22
C GLY A 520 -21.50 4.67 -16.65
N ASP A 521 -22.46 3.77 -16.45
CA ASP A 521 -22.25 2.35 -16.77
C ASP A 521 -22.05 2.10 -18.27
N LEU A 522 -22.62 2.95 -19.13
CA LEU A 522 -22.54 2.79 -20.59
C LEU A 522 -21.22 3.26 -21.17
N VAL A 523 -20.50 4.17 -20.49
CA VAL A 523 -19.28 4.78 -21.03
C VAL A 523 -18.19 3.74 -21.29
N GLY A 524 -18.13 2.69 -20.48
CA GLY A 524 -17.21 1.56 -20.69
C GLY A 524 -17.50 0.82 -22.00
N LEU A 525 -18.76 0.51 -22.27
CA LEU A 525 -19.19 -0.14 -23.52
C LEU A 525 -18.94 0.75 -24.74
N VAL A 526 -19.29 2.04 -24.64
CA VAL A 526 -19.06 3.00 -25.73
C VAL A 526 -17.55 3.13 -25.99
N GLY A 527 -16.73 3.24 -24.94
CA GLY A 527 -15.28 3.31 -25.06
C GLY A 527 -14.67 2.08 -25.75
N GLU A 528 -15.11 0.88 -25.36
CA GLU A 528 -14.64 -0.37 -25.98
C GLU A 528 -15.06 -0.46 -27.45
N GLY A 529 -16.32 -0.14 -27.76
CA GLY A 529 -16.79 -0.08 -29.15
C GLY A 529 -16.05 0.96 -29.99
N MET A 530 -15.77 2.14 -29.43
CA MET A 530 -15.00 3.20 -30.09
C MET A 530 -13.56 2.77 -30.36
N ARG A 531 -12.91 2.10 -29.41
CA ARG A 531 -11.55 1.56 -29.59
C ARG A 531 -11.45 0.66 -30.81
N LEU A 532 -12.44 -0.20 -30.98
CA LEU A 532 -12.51 -1.13 -32.11
C LEU A 532 -12.88 -0.44 -33.43
N LEU A 533 -13.89 0.44 -33.41
CA LEU A 533 -14.33 1.18 -34.59
C LEU A 533 -13.22 2.08 -35.13
N VAL A 534 -12.53 2.79 -34.26
CA VAL A 534 -11.46 3.72 -34.65
C VAL A 534 -10.28 2.96 -35.24
N ALA A 535 -9.92 1.80 -34.69
CA ALA A 535 -8.80 1.00 -35.19
C ALA A 535 -8.95 0.55 -36.66
N ARG A 536 -10.20 0.37 -37.14
CA ARG A 536 -10.47 -0.10 -38.53
C ARG A 536 -11.16 0.93 -39.42
N HIS A 537 -11.89 1.89 -38.83
CA HIS A 537 -12.82 2.77 -39.53
C HIS A 537 -12.80 4.21 -38.96
N ALA A 538 -11.64 4.75 -38.58
CA ALA A 538 -11.50 6.10 -38.01
C ALA A 538 -12.21 7.20 -38.83
N SER A 539 -12.15 7.16 -40.17
CA SER A 539 -12.84 8.16 -41.00
C SER A 539 -14.36 8.10 -40.81
N LEU A 540 -14.95 6.90 -40.83
CA LEU A 540 -16.39 6.72 -40.61
C LEU A 540 -16.80 7.23 -39.23
N VAL A 541 -15.98 6.98 -38.20
CA VAL A 541 -16.22 7.48 -36.85
C VAL A 541 -16.25 9.01 -36.82
N LEU A 542 -15.28 9.67 -37.46
CA LEU A 542 -15.23 11.13 -37.53
C LEU A 542 -16.40 11.71 -38.33
N ASP A 543 -16.74 11.11 -39.47
CA ASP A 543 -17.91 11.49 -40.28
C ASP A 543 -19.21 11.36 -39.45
N ALA A 544 -19.34 10.27 -38.70
CA ALA A 544 -20.51 10.01 -37.86
C ALA A 544 -20.56 10.90 -36.62
N LEU A 545 -19.41 11.24 -36.05
CA LEU A 545 -19.33 12.16 -34.92
C LEU A 545 -19.90 13.53 -35.30
N GLU A 546 -19.60 14.02 -36.52
CA GLU A 546 -20.16 15.28 -37.03
C GLU A 546 -21.63 15.17 -37.44
N SER A 547 -22.01 14.09 -38.15
CA SER A 547 -23.31 14.01 -38.84
C SER A 547 -24.41 13.26 -38.09
N CYS A 548 -24.07 12.28 -37.24
CA CYS A 548 -25.03 11.35 -36.61
C CYS A 548 -24.56 10.79 -35.26
N THR A 549 -24.12 11.68 -34.37
CA THR A 549 -23.51 11.37 -33.07
C THR A 549 -24.28 10.33 -32.22
N GLU A 550 -25.61 10.45 -32.12
CA GLU A 550 -26.43 9.50 -31.35
C GLU A 550 -26.37 8.07 -31.89
N THR A 551 -26.30 7.93 -33.22
CA THR A 551 -26.18 6.61 -33.86
C THR A 551 -24.79 6.03 -33.58
N LEU A 552 -23.74 6.86 -33.62
CA LEU A 552 -22.39 6.45 -33.25
C LEU A 552 -22.33 5.92 -31.81
N VAL A 553 -22.89 6.65 -30.85
CA VAL A 553 -22.92 6.22 -29.42
C VAL A 553 -23.62 4.87 -29.28
N ARG A 554 -24.82 4.71 -29.86
CA ARG A 554 -25.60 3.47 -29.77
C ARG A 554 -24.89 2.29 -30.44
N THR A 555 -24.31 2.50 -31.61
CA THR A 555 -23.56 1.44 -32.33
C THR A 555 -22.30 1.06 -31.57
N ALA A 556 -21.55 2.02 -31.03
CA ALA A 556 -20.37 1.75 -30.20
C ALA A 556 -20.75 0.98 -28.93
N GLN A 557 -21.80 1.40 -28.22
CA GLN A 557 -22.31 0.68 -27.05
C GLN A 557 -22.68 -0.77 -27.37
N LEU A 558 -23.40 -1.00 -28.47
CA LEU A 558 -23.75 -2.34 -28.93
C LEU A 558 -22.50 -3.16 -29.24
N LEU A 559 -21.56 -2.60 -30.02
CA LEU A 559 -20.32 -3.28 -30.39
C LEU A 559 -19.44 -3.61 -29.16
N GLY A 560 -19.48 -2.79 -28.11
CA GLY A 560 -18.79 -3.08 -26.85
C GLY A 560 -19.36 -4.26 -26.07
N THR A 561 -20.55 -4.77 -26.44
CA THR A 561 -21.26 -5.81 -25.67
C THR A 561 -20.77 -7.26 -25.92
N PRO A 562 -20.52 -7.72 -27.17
CA PRO A 562 -19.92 -9.03 -27.41
C PRO A 562 -18.51 -9.18 -26.81
N HIS A 563 -18.06 -10.41 -26.55
CA HIS A 563 -16.63 -10.69 -26.28
C HIS A 563 -15.70 -10.34 -27.44
N LYS A 564 -14.41 -10.17 -27.12
CA LYS A 564 -13.34 -9.69 -28.03
C LYS A 564 -13.23 -10.46 -29.34
N GLU A 565 -13.36 -11.79 -29.32
CA GLU A 565 -13.29 -12.62 -30.52
C GLU A 565 -14.46 -12.32 -31.48
N ALA A 566 -15.69 -12.23 -30.94
CA ALA A 566 -16.86 -11.87 -31.75
C ALA A 566 -16.82 -10.43 -32.24
N GLN A 567 -16.32 -9.50 -31.43
CA GLN A 567 -16.13 -8.10 -31.85
C GLN A 567 -15.24 -8.02 -33.11
N ALA A 568 -14.12 -8.75 -33.11
CA ALA A 568 -13.21 -8.79 -34.26
C ALA A 568 -13.86 -9.40 -35.51
N ALA A 569 -14.60 -10.50 -35.35
CA ALA A 569 -15.32 -11.17 -36.43
C ALA A 569 -16.43 -10.27 -37.02
N LEU A 570 -17.23 -9.62 -36.17
CA LEU A 570 -18.29 -8.69 -36.59
C LEU A 570 -17.74 -7.51 -37.40
N LEU A 571 -16.58 -6.99 -37.02
CA LEU A 571 -15.93 -5.91 -37.78
C LEU A 571 -15.30 -6.39 -39.08
N GLU A 572 -14.87 -7.64 -39.15
CA GLU A 572 -14.40 -8.24 -40.39
C GLU A 572 -15.56 -8.45 -41.38
N ASP A 573 -16.69 -8.96 -40.90
CA ASP A 573 -17.93 -9.07 -41.67
C ASP A 573 -18.41 -7.69 -42.14
N PHE A 574 -18.40 -6.70 -41.25
CA PHE A 574 -18.74 -5.33 -41.58
C PHE A 574 -17.82 -4.73 -42.64
N ALA A 575 -16.51 -4.94 -42.54
CA ALA A 575 -15.54 -4.46 -43.53
C ALA A 575 -15.75 -5.08 -44.91
N ARG A 576 -16.29 -6.32 -44.97
CA ARG A 576 -16.63 -7.00 -46.23
C ARG A 576 -18.00 -6.60 -46.79
N HIS A 577 -18.83 -5.91 -46.02
CA HIS A 577 -20.17 -5.53 -46.44
C HIS A 577 -20.13 -4.55 -47.63
N PRO A 578 -20.94 -4.73 -48.69
CA PRO A 578 -20.89 -3.90 -49.90
C PRO A 578 -21.00 -2.39 -49.62
N TRP A 579 -21.89 -2.01 -48.70
CA TRP A 579 -22.09 -0.62 -48.27
C TRP A 579 -20.87 0.04 -47.61
N VAL A 580 -19.92 -0.76 -47.14
CA VAL A 580 -18.68 -0.29 -46.50
C VAL A 580 -17.54 -0.27 -47.51
N ARG A 581 -17.40 -1.35 -48.29
CA ARG A 581 -16.29 -1.55 -49.24
C ARG A 581 -16.38 -0.64 -50.46
N GLU A 582 -17.59 -0.37 -50.93
CA GLU A 582 -17.84 0.35 -52.20
C GLU A 582 -18.47 1.72 -51.94
N ASP A 583 -18.40 2.60 -52.94
CA ASP A 583 -19.21 3.81 -52.98
C ASP A 583 -20.59 3.45 -53.56
N PRO A 584 -21.64 3.32 -52.72
CA PRO A 584 -22.94 2.85 -53.17
C PRO A 584 -23.60 3.83 -54.16
N PHE A 585 -23.11 5.07 -54.26
CA PHE A 585 -23.64 6.06 -55.18
C PHE A 585 -23.08 5.94 -56.61
N GLN A 586 -22.08 5.07 -56.83
CA GLN A 586 -21.65 4.65 -58.17
C GLN A 586 -22.46 3.48 -58.72
N TRP A 587 -23.31 2.85 -57.89
CA TRP A 587 -24.14 1.74 -58.33
C TRP A 587 -25.26 2.21 -59.26
N PRO A 588 -25.70 1.36 -60.22
CA PRO A 588 -26.89 1.65 -60.99
C PRO A 588 -28.11 1.88 -60.08
N PRO A 589 -28.99 2.86 -60.35
CA PRO A 589 -30.10 3.21 -59.46
C PRO A 589 -31.00 2.02 -59.05
N GLY A 590 -31.23 1.07 -59.97
CA GLY A 590 -31.99 -0.15 -59.68
C GLY A 590 -31.30 -1.09 -58.68
N VAL A 591 -29.97 -1.19 -58.75
CA VAL A 591 -29.16 -1.98 -57.81
C VAL A 591 -29.14 -1.31 -56.43
N LEU A 592 -28.95 0.02 -56.40
CA LEU A 592 -29.01 0.80 -55.17
C LEU A 592 -30.37 0.68 -54.48
N ALA A 593 -31.47 0.83 -55.23
CA ALA A 593 -32.82 0.69 -54.69
C ALA A 593 -33.10 -0.75 -54.20
N ALA A 594 -32.64 -1.78 -54.92
CA ALA A 594 -32.77 -3.17 -54.48
C ALA A 594 -32.00 -3.43 -53.17
N SER A 595 -30.75 -2.99 -53.09
CA SER A 595 -29.93 -3.15 -51.87
C SER A 595 -30.49 -2.37 -50.68
N LEU A 596 -31.05 -1.18 -50.91
CA LEU A 596 -31.74 -0.44 -49.86
C LEU A 596 -32.99 -1.17 -49.35
N ARG A 597 -33.77 -1.82 -50.22
CA ARG A 597 -34.92 -2.64 -49.76
C ARG A 597 -34.49 -3.84 -48.92
N GLU A 598 -33.34 -4.43 -49.24
CA GLU A 598 -32.80 -5.58 -48.49
C GLU A 598 -32.27 -5.16 -47.11
N HIS A 599 -31.52 -4.06 -47.04
CA HIS A 599 -30.82 -3.68 -45.81
C HIS A 599 -31.53 -2.63 -44.96
N CYS A 600 -32.37 -1.76 -45.54
CA CYS A 600 -33.16 -0.76 -44.83
C CYS A 600 -34.52 -1.33 -44.39
N VAL A 601 -34.46 -2.42 -43.63
CA VAL A 601 -35.62 -2.99 -42.92
C VAL A 601 -35.43 -2.85 -41.42
N ASP A 602 -36.54 -2.84 -40.68
CA ASP A 602 -36.64 -2.90 -39.21
C ASP A 602 -35.52 -2.18 -38.44
N GLY A 603 -35.63 -0.85 -38.35
CA GLY A 603 -34.72 0.00 -37.57
C GLY A 603 -33.50 0.53 -38.32
N VAL A 604 -33.31 0.16 -39.60
CA VAL A 604 -32.32 0.78 -40.49
C VAL A 604 -33.00 1.80 -41.40
N GLU A 605 -32.59 3.06 -41.31
CA GLU A 605 -33.19 4.15 -42.08
C GLU A 605 -32.54 4.27 -43.47
N SER A 606 -33.36 4.44 -44.50
CA SER A 606 -32.86 4.72 -45.85
C SER A 606 -32.16 6.08 -45.90
N PRO A 607 -30.94 6.17 -46.43
CA PRO A 607 -30.24 7.44 -46.63
C PRO A 607 -30.88 8.28 -47.75
N LEU A 608 -31.68 7.66 -48.63
CA LEU A 608 -32.37 8.38 -49.70
C LEU A 608 -33.59 9.15 -49.18
N PRO A 609 -33.81 10.39 -49.69
CA PRO A 609 -35.08 11.08 -49.49
C PRO A 609 -36.25 10.22 -49.97
N ARG A 610 -37.35 10.22 -49.19
CA ARG A 610 -38.55 9.40 -49.46
C ARG A 610 -39.02 9.47 -50.92
N LYS A 611 -39.04 10.67 -51.52
CA LYS A 611 -39.46 10.86 -52.92
C LYS A 611 -38.54 10.15 -53.91
N ALA A 612 -37.22 10.21 -53.71
CA ALA A 612 -36.26 9.54 -54.57
C ALA A 612 -36.33 8.03 -54.42
N ARG A 613 -36.47 7.54 -53.19
CA ARG A 613 -36.68 6.13 -52.89
C ARG A 613 -37.92 5.57 -53.60
N LEU A 614 -39.08 6.22 -53.44
CA LEU A 614 -40.32 5.78 -54.07
C LEU A 614 -40.24 5.81 -55.60
N ALA A 615 -39.65 6.84 -56.19
CA ALA A 615 -39.46 6.92 -57.64
C ALA A 615 -38.61 5.76 -58.16
N TRP A 616 -37.45 5.47 -57.54
CA TRP A 616 -36.60 4.35 -57.95
C TRP A 616 -37.22 2.98 -57.66
N GLU A 617 -37.98 2.84 -56.57
CA GLU A 617 -38.74 1.62 -56.29
C GLU A 617 -39.81 1.35 -57.35
N ALA A 618 -40.46 2.40 -57.87
CA ALA A 618 -41.45 2.34 -58.93
C ALA A 618 -40.85 2.28 -60.35
N GLY A 619 -39.52 2.35 -60.48
CA GLY A 619 -38.84 2.41 -61.78
C GLY A 619 -39.00 3.75 -62.53
N GLU A 620 -39.41 4.80 -61.84
CA GLU A 620 -39.58 6.14 -62.39
C GLU A 620 -38.23 6.88 -62.49
N ALA A 621 -38.04 7.62 -63.60
CA ALA A 621 -36.85 8.44 -63.80
C ALA A 621 -36.99 9.78 -63.07
N LEU A 622 -36.05 10.05 -62.15
CA LEU A 622 -35.85 11.39 -61.60
C LEU A 622 -35.08 12.26 -62.60
N THR A 623 -35.31 13.58 -62.57
CA THR A 623 -34.48 14.48 -63.38
C THR A 623 -33.02 14.46 -62.90
N PRO A 624 -32.03 14.77 -63.75
CA PRO A 624 -30.62 14.78 -63.34
C PRO A 624 -30.35 15.63 -62.08
N VAL A 625 -30.99 16.79 -61.97
CA VAL A 625 -30.89 17.69 -60.79
C VAL A 625 -31.50 17.07 -59.54
N GLN A 626 -32.64 16.37 -59.67
CA GLN A 626 -33.27 15.67 -58.55
C GLN A 626 -32.42 14.49 -58.08
N THR A 627 -31.86 13.72 -59.02
CA THR A 627 -30.92 12.63 -58.76
C THR A 627 -29.68 13.14 -58.02
N GLU A 628 -29.02 14.17 -58.54
CA GLU A 628 -27.83 14.75 -57.91
C GLU A 628 -28.12 15.28 -56.50
N ARG A 629 -29.26 15.97 -56.31
CA ARG A 629 -29.68 16.42 -54.98
C ARG A 629 -29.96 15.24 -54.03
N ALA A 630 -30.64 14.20 -54.50
CA ALA A 630 -30.95 13.03 -53.69
C ALA A 630 -29.68 12.27 -53.28
N LEU A 631 -28.74 12.08 -54.20
CA LEU A 631 -27.44 11.44 -53.93
C LEU A 631 -26.58 12.26 -52.98
N ARG A 632 -26.54 13.60 -53.13
CA ARG A 632 -25.85 14.47 -52.17
C ARG A 632 -26.43 14.36 -50.76
N LEU A 633 -27.75 14.39 -50.62
CA LEU A 633 -28.40 14.20 -49.31
C LEU A 633 -28.10 12.82 -48.74
N ALA A 634 -28.17 11.77 -49.58
CA ALA A 634 -27.86 10.42 -49.15
C ALA A 634 -26.40 10.24 -48.72
N ALA A 635 -25.46 10.91 -49.39
CA ALA A 635 -24.06 10.91 -48.99
C ALA A 635 -23.86 11.46 -47.57
N THR A 636 -24.62 12.49 -47.17
CA THR A 636 -24.56 13.00 -45.78
C THR A 636 -25.15 12.02 -44.74
N GLN A 637 -26.00 11.08 -45.16
CA GLN A 637 -26.62 10.06 -44.31
C GLN A 637 -25.88 8.71 -44.37
N LEU A 638 -24.90 8.55 -45.26
CA LEU A 638 -24.18 7.30 -45.43
C LEU A 638 -23.44 6.83 -44.15
N PRO A 639 -22.81 7.71 -43.34
CA PRO A 639 -22.22 7.29 -42.07
C PRO A 639 -23.25 6.65 -41.14
N ARG A 640 -24.45 7.23 -41.08
CA ARG A 640 -25.56 6.73 -40.26
C ARG A 640 -26.02 5.34 -40.71
N LEU A 641 -26.23 5.16 -42.02
CA LEU A 641 -26.61 3.86 -42.58
C LEU A 641 -25.56 2.79 -42.26
N ARG A 642 -24.28 3.09 -42.48
CA ARG A 642 -23.16 2.16 -42.20
C ARG A 642 -23.15 1.72 -40.74
N LEU A 643 -23.33 2.67 -39.81
CA LEU A 643 -23.41 2.35 -38.38
C LEU A 643 -24.66 1.55 -38.00
N GLN A 644 -25.80 1.79 -38.65
CA GLN A 644 -27.02 1.00 -38.44
C GLN A 644 -26.88 -0.43 -38.96
N VAL A 645 -26.23 -0.62 -40.11
CA VAL A 645 -25.89 -1.96 -40.63
C VAL A 645 -25.01 -2.73 -39.64
N LEU A 646 -23.98 -2.08 -39.08
CA LEU A 646 -23.14 -2.70 -38.04
C LEU A 646 -23.95 -3.02 -36.78
N ALA A 647 -24.73 -2.06 -36.26
CA ALA A 647 -25.55 -2.26 -35.08
C ALA A 647 -26.52 -3.43 -35.24
N ARG A 648 -27.12 -3.57 -36.43
CA ARG A 648 -27.95 -4.72 -36.76
C ARG A 648 -27.15 -6.01 -36.76
N GLY A 649 -25.99 -6.06 -37.41
CA GLY A 649 -25.11 -7.25 -37.37
C GLY A 649 -24.76 -7.68 -35.94
N VAL A 650 -24.49 -6.72 -35.05
CA VAL A 650 -24.26 -6.98 -33.62
C VAL A 650 -25.52 -7.53 -32.95
N LEU A 651 -26.70 -6.94 -33.19
CA LEU A 651 -27.96 -7.40 -32.60
C LEU A 651 -28.33 -8.81 -33.06
N GLU A 652 -28.12 -9.13 -34.34
CA GLU A 652 -28.31 -10.47 -34.89
C GLU A 652 -27.38 -11.49 -34.22
N PHE A 653 -26.13 -11.12 -33.99
CA PHE A 653 -25.19 -11.94 -33.23
C PHE A 653 -25.64 -12.16 -31.78
N LEU A 654 -26.10 -11.11 -31.10
CA LEU A 654 -26.58 -11.21 -29.71
C LEU A 654 -27.86 -12.05 -29.60
N ARG A 655 -28.77 -11.91 -30.58
CA ARG A 655 -29.98 -12.71 -30.73
C ARG A 655 -29.63 -14.19 -30.84
N GLY A 656 -28.72 -14.55 -31.74
CA GLY A 656 -28.42 -15.94 -32.07
C GLY A 656 -29.70 -16.67 -32.49
N ASN A 657 -30.05 -17.76 -31.80
CA ASN A 657 -31.24 -18.57 -32.12
C ASN A 657 -32.52 -18.14 -31.39
N LEU A 658 -32.52 -16.99 -30.69
CA LEU A 658 -33.71 -16.50 -29.99
C LEU A 658 -34.72 -15.95 -31.01
N GLU A 659 -36.01 -16.30 -30.86
CA GLU A 659 -37.13 -15.73 -31.64
C GLU A 659 -37.48 -14.31 -31.15
N ALA A 660 -36.48 -13.45 -31.08
CA ALA A 660 -36.58 -12.13 -30.49
C ALA A 660 -36.69 -11.05 -31.58
N ASP A 661 -37.66 -10.14 -31.42
CA ASP A 661 -37.78 -8.94 -32.26
C ASP A 661 -36.75 -7.89 -31.85
N VAL A 662 -35.65 -7.82 -32.58
CA VAL A 662 -34.59 -6.82 -32.37
C VAL A 662 -35.04 -5.40 -32.71
N GLY A 663 -36.25 -5.19 -33.23
CA GLY A 663 -36.90 -3.88 -33.34
C GLY A 663 -37.24 -3.25 -31.98
N ASP A 664 -37.64 -4.07 -31.00
CA ASP A 664 -38.04 -3.62 -29.66
C ASP A 664 -36.82 -3.26 -28.80
N THR A 665 -36.79 -2.03 -28.29
CA THR A 665 -35.73 -1.54 -27.39
C THR A 665 -35.56 -2.37 -26.11
N ARG A 666 -36.65 -2.96 -25.59
CA ARG A 666 -36.62 -3.84 -24.40
C ARG A 666 -35.90 -5.14 -24.70
N VAL A 667 -36.16 -5.69 -25.89
CA VAL A 667 -35.50 -6.90 -26.38
C VAL A 667 -34.01 -6.65 -26.58
N ARG A 668 -33.64 -5.54 -27.24
CA ARG A 668 -32.22 -5.16 -27.40
C ARG A 668 -31.50 -5.11 -26.06
N HIS A 669 -32.10 -4.46 -25.07
CA HIS A 669 -31.54 -4.36 -23.72
C HIS A 669 -31.35 -5.74 -23.08
N ALA A 670 -32.38 -6.60 -23.13
CA ALA A 670 -32.30 -7.95 -22.57
C ALA A 670 -31.23 -8.82 -23.26
N LEU A 671 -31.07 -8.70 -24.58
CA LEU A 671 -30.02 -9.40 -25.34
C LEU A 671 -28.62 -8.93 -24.92
N GLN A 672 -28.44 -7.63 -24.70
CA GLN A 672 -27.18 -7.08 -24.17
C GLN A 672 -26.93 -7.57 -22.75
N MET A 673 -27.94 -7.51 -21.88
CA MET A 673 -27.85 -7.97 -20.49
C MET A 673 -27.47 -9.46 -20.42
N ALA A 674 -28.11 -10.32 -21.21
CA ALA A 674 -27.79 -11.75 -21.27
C ALA A 674 -26.36 -12.05 -21.75
N ARG A 675 -25.71 -11.09 -22.41
CA ARG A 675 -24.31 -11.19 -22.81
C ARG A 675 -23.34 -10.65 -21.76
N LEU A 676 -23.70 -9.55 -21.08
CA LEU A 676 -22.87 -8.87 -20.08
C LEU A 676 -22.90 -9.53 -18.71
N VAL A 677 -23.99 -10.24 -18.38
CA VAL A 677 -24.07 -11.00 -17.12
C VAL A 677 -23.01 -12.10 -17.14
N GLU A 678 -22.10 -12.01 -16.18
CA GLU A 678 -21.07 -13.01 -15.91
C GLU A 678 -21.56 -14.01 -14.84
N GLY A 679 -20.74 -15.01 -14.52
CA GLY A 679 -21.04 -15.95 -13.43
C GLY A 679 -22.23 -16.89 -13.69
N GLY A 680 -22.87 -17.33 -12.59
CA GLY A 680 -23.86 -18.41 -12.62
C GLY A 680 -25.24 -18.02 -13.18
N ASN A 681 -25.62 -16.74 -13.10
CA ASN A 681 -26.93 -16.26 -13.56
C ASN A 681 -27.07 -16.25 -15.10
N ARG A 682 -25.97 -16.24 -15.84
CA ARG A 682 -25.97 -16.11 -17.32
C ARG A 682 -26.78 -17.21 -18.01
N ARG A 683 -26.60 -18.47 -17.60
CA ARG A 683 -27.33 -19.61 -18.18
C ARG A 683 -28.82 -19.55 -17.84
N GLY A 684 -29.13 -19.22 -16.59
CA GLY A 684 -30.51 -19.02 -16.13
C GLY A 684 -31.22 -17.95 -16.94
N LEU A 685 -30.60 -16.78 -17.11
CA LEU A 685 -31.16 -15.67 -17.87
C LEU A 685 -31.41 -16.03 -19.33
N ARG A 686 -30.46 -16.72 -19.99
CA ARG A 686 -30.66 -17.14 -21.38
C ARG A 686 -31.79 -18.16 -21.53
N ARG A 687 -31.96 -19.05 -20.54
CA ARG A 687 -33.11 -19.97 -20.48
C ARG A 687 -34.42 -19.22 -20.29
N LEU A 688 -34.48 -18.25 -19.37
CA LEU A 688 -35.65 -17.38 -19.18
C LEU A 688 -36.03 -16.69 -20.48
N LEU A 689 -35.08 -16.09 -21.19
CA LEU A 689 -35.35 -15.41 -22.46
C LEU A 689 -35.83 -16.35 -23.57
N ASN A 690 -35.29 -17.58 -23.66
CA ASN A 690 -35.82 -18.59 -24.60
C ASN A 690 -37.32 -18.84 -24.35
N HIS A 691 -37.71 -19.09 -23.09
CA HIS A 691 -39.10 -19.35 -22.73
C HIS A 691 -39.98 -18.10 -22.94
N TYR A 692 -39.48 -16.92 -22.56
CA TYR A 692 -40.18 -15.65 -22.74
C TYR A 692 -40.54 -15.41 -24.20
N PHE A 693 -39.58 -15.59 -25.13
CA PHE A 693 -39.81 -15.39 -26.56
C PHE A 693 -40.65 -16.50 -27.20
N ALA A 694 -40.67 -17.70 -26.62
CA ALA A 694 -41.62 -18.76 -27.00
C ALA A 694 -43.06 -18.52 -26.49
N GLY A 695 -43.31 -17.41 -25.77
CA GLY A 695 -44.63 -17.04 -25.24
C GLY A 695 -44.89 -17.48 -23.80
N GLU A 696 -43.97 -18.20 -23.15
CA GLU A 696 -44.09 -18.68 -21.77
C GLU A 696 -43.63 -17.62 -20.76
N ARG A 697 -44.38 -16.51 -20.66
CA ARG A 697 -44.00 -15.35 -19.82
C ARG A 697 -43.94 -15.63 -18.32
N ASP A 698 -44.73 -16.60 -17.83
CA ASP A 698 -44.78 -16.99 -16.41
C ASP A 698 -43.87 -18.20 -16.09
N PHE A 699 -42.90 -18.51 -16.95
CA PHE A 699 -41.97 -19.63 -16.78
C PHE A 699 -41.36 -19.72 -15.37
N ILE A 700 -40.92 -18.58 -14.82
CA ILE A 700 -40.30 -18.52 -13.48
C ILE A 700 -41.28 -18.91 -12.38
N VAL A 701 -42.55 -18.50 -12.48
CA VAL A 701 -43.58 -18.81 -11.49
C VAL A 701 -43.87 -20.31 -11.47
N HIS A 702 -43.87 -20.95 -12.65
CA HIS A 702 -44.15 -22.39 -12.78
C HIS A 702 -42.91 -23.29 -12.61
N HIS A 703 -41.72 -22.73 -12.40
CA HIS A 703 -40.52 -23.54 -12.19
C HIS A 703 -40.65 -24.41 -10.92
N PRO A 704 -40.16 -25.68 -10.93
CA PRO A 704 -40.22 -26.56 -9.75
C PRO A 704 -39.64 -25.94 -8.48
N GLU A 705 -38.45 -25.33 -8.56
CA GLU A 705 -37.84 -24.64 -7.40
C GLU A 705 -38.67 -23.46 -6.88
N SER A 706 -39.31 -22.69 -7.76
CA SER A 706 -40.22 -21.60 -7.35
C SER A 706 -41.44 -22.14 -6.59
N ARG A 707 -41.99 -23.27 -7.04
CA ARG A 707 -43.08 -23.96 -6.33
C ARG A 707 -42.63 -24.52 -4.98
N SER A 708 -41.43 -25.09 -4.94
CA SER A 708 -40.80 -25.56 -3.70
C SER A 708 -40.57 -24.42 -2.70
N TRP A 709 -40.14 -23.25 -3.19
CA TRP A 709 -39.98 -22.05 -2.41
C TRP A 709 -41.32 -21.60 -1.79
N PHE A 710 -42.38 -21.41 -2.59
CA PHE A 710 -43.70 -21.07 -2.03
C PHE A 710 -44.22 -22.11 -1.02
N ALA A 711 -43.96 -23.40 -1.25
CA ALA A 711 -44.34 -24.45 -0.31
C ALA A 711 -43.62 -24.35 1.04
N ARG A 712 -42.37 -23.85 1.06
CA ARG A 712 -41.59 -23.58 2.28
C ARG A 712 -42.00 -22.29 2.99
N HIS A 713 -42.65 -21.37 2.27
CA HIS A 713 -43.10 -20.07 2.76
C HIS A 713 -44.65 -19.97 2.77
N PRO A 714 -45.36 -20.78 3.59
CA PRO A 714 -46.82 -20.91 3.52
C PRO A 714 -47.59 -19.63 3.91
N ARG A 715 -46.93 -18.67 4.58
CA ARG A 715 -47.51 -17.36 4.90
C ARG A 715 -47.57 -16.44 3.68
N VAL A 716 -46.71 -16.68 2.69
CA VAL A 716 -46.63 -15.89 1.46
C VAL A 716 -47.72 -16.34 0.51
N LYS A 717 -48.81 -15.56 0.41
CA LYS A 717 -49.88 -15.80 -0.56
C LYS A 717 -49.34 -15.53 -1.98
N PRO A 718 -49.23 -16.54 -2.87
CA PRO A 718 -48.56 -16.35 -4.16
C PRO A 718 -49.21 -15.26 -5.02
N GLU A 719 -50.53 -15.22 -5.11
CA GLU A 719 -51.24 -14.19 -5.90
C GLU A 719 -50.92 -12.78 -5.39
N THR A 720 -51.02 -12.56 -4.07
CA THR A 720 -50.71 -11.26 -3.45
C THR A 720 -49.26 -10.86 -3.71
N TRP A 721 -48.30 -11.78 -3.55
CA TRP A 721 -46.87 -11.52 -3.79
C TRP A 721 -46.56 -11.20 -5.25
N LEU A 722 -47.21 -11.88 -6.20
CA LEU A 722 -46.97 -11.72 -7.62
C LEU A 722 -47.61 -10.45 -8.21
N THR A 723 -48.72 -9.96 -7.63
CA THR A 723 -49.43 -8.79 -8.16
C THR A 723 -49.16 -7.52 -7.36
N GLY A 724 -49.05 -7.62 -6.04
CA GLY A 724 -48.98 -6.48 -5.12
C GLY A 724 -50.21 -5.56 -5.18
N PRO A 725 -50.29 -4.55 -4.29
CA PRO A 725 -51.21 -3.43 -4.46
C PRO A 725 -50.76 -2.50 -5.61
N VAL A 726 -51.64 -1.62 -6.04
CA VAL A 726 -51.32 -0.48 -6.92
C VAL A 726 -51.65 0.80 -6.18
N LEU A 727 -50.66 1.68 -6.00
CA LEU A 727 -50.83 2.94 -5.28
C LEU A 727 -50.71 4.11 -6.25
N CYS A 728 -51.75 4.93 -6.35
CA CYS A 728 -51.74 6.16 -7.16
C CYS A 728 -51.87 7.38 -6.24
N ARG A 729 -50.94 8.34 -6.33
CA ARG A 729 -51.04 9.61 -5.60
C ARG A 729 -50.52 10.79 -6.42
N GLU A 730 -51.01 11.98 -6.10
CA GLU A 730 -50.39 13.23 -6.56
C GLU A 730 -49.17 13.53 -5.68
N VAL A 731 -48.00 13.67 -6.30
CA VAL A 731 -46.73 13.97 -5.62
C VAL A 731 -46.26 15.37 -6.04
N PRO A 732 -45.99 16.29 -5.10
CA PRO A 732 -45.50 17.62 -5.42
C PRO A 732 -44.28 17.59 -6.33
N GLY A 733 -44.32 18.32 -7.44
CA GLY A 733 -43.24 18.38 -8.44
C GLY A 733 -43.27 17.26 -9.50
N PHE A 734 -43.99 16.16 -9.27
CA PHE A 734 -44.07 15.02 -10.20
C PHE A 734 -45.48 14.79 -10.77
N GLY A 735 -46.51 15.38 -10.16
CA GLY A 735 -47.90 15.16 -10.52
C GLY A 735 -48.38 13.75 -10.14
N ARG A 736 -49.25 13.15 -10.95
CA ARG A 736 -49.77 11.80 -10.69
C ARG A 736 -48.66 10.74 -10.85
N VAL A 737 -48.33 10.07 -9.75
CA VAL A 737 -47.38 8.96 -9.68
C VAL A 737 -48.10 7.66 -9.34
N THR A 738 -47.74 6.58 -10.03
CA THR A 738 -48.26 5.22 -9.82
C THR A 738 -47.14 4.29 -9.38
N LEU A 739 -47.31 3.62 -8.23
CA LEU A 739 -46.43 2.55 -7.75
C LEU A 739 -47.10 1.19 -7.99
N ALA A 740 -46.39 0.30 -8.68
CA ALA A 740 -46.82 -1.08 -8.91
C ALA A 740 -45.62 -2.02 -9.13
N LEU A 741 -45.78 -3.30 -8.79
CA LEU A 741 -44.78 -4.32 -9.10
C LEU A 741 -44.65 -4.52 -10.61
N GLU A 742 -43.41 -4.61 -11.09
CA GLU A 742 -43.14 -4.97 -12.48
C GLU A 742 -43.25 -6.48 -12.67
N ARG A 743 -43.91 -6.87 -13.75
CA ARG A 743 -44.18 -8.28 -14.10
C ARG A 743 -43.52 -8.68 -15.41
N ASP A 744 -43.22 -7.73 -16.29
CA ASP A 744 -42.52 -8.02 -17.54
C ASP A 744 -41.02 -8.20 -17.27
N ALA A 745 -40.51 -9.42 -17.47
CA ALA A 745 -39.10 -9.73 -17.28
C ALA A 745 -38.16 -8.79 -18.06
N LEU A 746 -38.58 -8.31 -19.25
CA LEU A 746 -37.76 -7.37 -20.02
C LEU A 746 -37.68 -5.99 -19.36
N GLU A 747 -38.74 -5.56 -18.67
CA GLU A 747 -38.76 -4.30 -17.90
C GLU A 747 -38.01 -4.45 -16.56
N VAL A 748 -38.05 -5.64 -15.93
CA VAL A 748 -37.24 -5.94 -14.73
C VAL A 748 -35.75 -5.82 -15.04
N LEU A 749 -35.28 -6.38 -16.17
CA LEU A 749 -33.86 -6.31 -16.56
C LEU A 749 -33.38 -4.86 -16.75
N ARG A 750 -34.29 -3.92 -17.03
CA ARG A 750 -33.99 -2.50 -17.21
C ARG A 750 -33.91 -1.70 -15.91
N MET A 751 -34.13 -2.32 -14.74
CA MET A 751 -34.26 -1.64 -13.46
C MET A 751 -33.10 -0.71 -13.13
N GLY A 752 -31.87 -1.12 -13.41
CA GLY A 752 -30.72 -0.26 -13.15
C GLY A 752 -30.55 0.83 -14.19
N THR A 753 -30.94 0.57 -15.45
CA THR A 753 -30.82 1.54 -16.55
C THR A 753 -31.80 2.70 -16.42
N TYR A 754 -33.00 2.47 -15.85
CA TYR A 754 -33.97 3.54 -15.63
C TYR A 754 -33.52 4.59 -14.63
N VAL A 755 -32.87 4.15 -13.54
CA VAL A 755 -32.50 5.01 -12.42
C VAL A 755 -31.00 5.28 -12.31
N GLY A 756 -30.21 4.77 -13.27
CA GLY A 756 -28.75 4.95 -13.29
C GLY A 756 -28.00 4.27 -12.14
N SER A 757 -28.46 3.10 -11.70
CA SER A 757 -27.78 2.31 -10.64
C SER A 757 -26.90 1.20 -11.25
N CYS A 758 -25.98 0.65 -10.45
CA CYS A 758 -25.05 -0.44 -10.77
C CYS A 758 -25.67 -1.74 -11.33
N PHE A 759 -27.00 -1.87 -11.36
CA PHE A 759 -27.74 -2.95 -12.03
C PHE A 759 -28.02 -2.67 -13.52
N GLY A 760 -27.53 -1.54 -14.06
CA GLY A 760 -27.65 -1.19 -15.46
C GLY A 760 -26.77 -2.06 -16.36
N LEU A 761 -26.86 -1.85 -17.69
CA LEU A 761 -25.93 -2.49 -18.62
C LEU A 761 -24.49 -2.08 -18.29
N ASN A 762 -23.61 -3.04 -18.12
CA ASN A 762 -22.19 -2.85 -17.79
C ASN A 762 -21.95 -2.19 -16.41
N GLY A 763 -22.97 -2.16 -15.54
CA GLY A 763 -22.78 -1.85 -14.13
C GLY A 763 -22.12 -3.02 -13.40
N LEU A 764 -21.40 -2.72 -12.31
CA LEU A 764 -20.62 -3.71 -11.53
C LEU A 764 -21.48 -4.90 -11.04
N TYR A 765 -22.79 -4.70 -10.87
CA TYR A 765 -23.73 -5.69 -10.36
C TYR A 765 -24.89 -5.95 -11.34
N ALA A 766 -24.63 -5.86 -12.66
CA ALA A 766 -25.63 -6.18 -13.69
C ALA A 766 -26.24 -7.60 -13.54
N GLU A 767 -25.48 -8.54 -12.98
CA GLU A 767 -25.94 -9.88 -12.60
C GLU A 767 -27.09 -9.90 -11.59
N SER A 768 -27.23 -8.88 -10.74
CA SER A 768 -28.37 -8.74 -9.84
C SER A 768 -29.66 -8.44 -10.59
N ALA A 769 -29.60 -7.72 -11.73
CA ALA A 769 -30.76 -7.54 -12.61
C ALA A 769 -31.27 -8.89 -13.14
N ALA A 770 -30.33 -9.76 -13.52
CA ALA A 770 -30.68 -11.13 -13.89
C ALA A 770 -31.25 -11.92 -12.70
N ALA A 771 -30.67 -11.78 -11.51
CA ALA A 771 -31.17 -12.46 -10.32
C ALA A 771 -32.62 -12.09 -9.99
N VAL A 772 -32.97 -10.81 -10.05
CA VAL A 772 -34.34 -10.34 -9.80
C VAL A 772 -35.31 -10.83 -10.87
N ALA A 773 -34.88 -10.94 -12.14
CA ALA A 773 -35.71 -11.51 -13.20
C ALA A 773 -35.86 -13.04 -13.09
N LEU A 774 -34.88 -13.73 -12.48
CA LEU A 774 -34.86 -15.19 -12.35
C LEU A 774 -35.54 -15.69 -11.08
N ASP A 775 -35.53 -14.93 -9.99
CA ASP A 775 -36.02 -15.41 -8.71
C ASP A 775 -37.45 -14.96 -8.46
N VAL A 776 -38.34 -15.94 -8.22
CA VAL A 776 -39.72 -15.66 -7.84
C VAL A 776 -39.83 -14.89 -6.51
N ASN A 777 -38.82 -15.00 -5.64
CA ASN A 777 -38.69 -14.33 -4.34
C ASN A 777 -38.25 -12.85 -4.47
N LYS A 778 -37.87 -12.37 -5.66
CA LYS A 778 -37.41 -10.99 -5.82
C LYS A 778 -38.37 -10.22 -6.72
N ARG A 779 -38.71 -9.00 -6.33
CA ARG A 779 -39.60 -8.11 -7.07
C ARG A 779 -38.99 -6.73 -7.20
N VAL A 780 -39.34 -6.04 -8.28
CA VAL A 780 -39.05 -4.62 -8.45
C VAL A 780 -40.36 -3.84 -8.47
N LEU A 781 -40.40 -2.79 -7.69
CA LEU A 781 -41.48 -1.83 -7.59
C LEU A 781 -41.05 -0.58 -8.34
N TYR A 782 -41.85 -0.13 -9.32
CA TYR A 782 -41.59 1.11 -10.05
C TYR A 782 -42.57 2.20 -9.66
N ALA A 783 -42.05 3.41 -9.45
CA ALA A 783 -42.83 4.63 -9.48
C ALA A 783 -42.82 5.19 -10.91
N ARG A 784 -43.99 5.28 -11.55
CA ARG A 784 -44.16 5.82 -12.90
C ARG A 784 -44.98 7.10 -12.89
N ASP A 785 -44.59 8.06 -13.73
CA ASP A 785 -45.38 9.27 -13.98
C ASP A 785 -46.61 8.97 -14.86
N SER A 786 -47.42 10.00 -15.14
CA SER A 786 -48.59 9.90 -16.02
C SER A 786 -48.27 9.53 -17.48
N ARG A 787 -47.00 9.60 -17.91
CA ARG A 787 -46.51 9.20 -19.24
C ARG A 787 -45.93 7.78 -19.23
N GLY A 788 -45.85 7.13 -18.08
CA GLY A 788 -45.24 5.82 -17.90
C GLY A 788 -43.73 5.83 -17.68
N SER A 789 -43.09 7.01 -17.61
CA SER A 789 -41.66 7.15 -17.33
C SER A 789 -41.36 6.70 -15.91
N VAL A 790 -40.32 5.89 -15.72
CA VAL A 790 -39.87 5.45 -14.39
C VAL A 790 -39.16 6.61 -13.70
N LEU A 791 -39.68 7.05 -12.56
CA LEU A 791 -39.11 8.10 -11.71
C LEU A 791 -38.15 7.54 -10.67
N ALA A 792 -38.50 6.40 -10.09
CA ALA A 792 -37.74 5.72 -9.06
C ALA A 792 -38.11 4.23 -9.01
N ARG A 793 -37.29 3.43 -8.36
CA ARG A 793 -37.50 1.99 -8.17
C ARG A 793 -37.08 1.52 -6.79
N GLN A 794 -37.71 0.46 -6.32
CA GLN A 794 -37.32 -0.25 -5.10
C GLN A 794 -37.28 -1.75 -5.36
N LEU A 795 -36.35 -2.44 -4.72
CA LEU A 795 -36.38 -3.90 -4.70
C LEU A 795 -37.10 -4.37 -3.46
N LEU A 796 -37.86 -5.46 -3.61
CA LEU A 796 -38.54 -6.14 -2.51
C LEU A 796 -38.17 -7.63 -2.57
N ALA A 797 -37.98 -8.24 -1.41
CA ALA A 797 -37.82 -9.68 -1.28
C ALA A 797 -38.52 -10.19 -0.02
N ILE A 798 -38.60 -11.51 0.12
CA ILE A 798 -39.00 -12.16 1.37
C ILE A 798 -37.78 -12.88 1.95
N SER A 799 -37.50 -12.61 3.23
CA SER A 799 -36.41 -13.28 3.95
C SER A 799 -36.75 -14.73 4.26
N LYS A 800 -35.75 -15.51 4.71
CA LYS A 800 -35.99 -16.88 5.21
C LYS A 800 -36.97 -16.95 6.38
N ASP A 801 -37.11 -15.87 7.15
CA ASP A 801 -37.98 -15.76 8.32
C ASP A 801 -39.37 -15.16 8.00
N ASP A 802 -39.78 -15.16 6.73
CA ASP A 802 -41.07 -14.61 6.27
C ASP A 802 -41.24 -13.12 6.59
N LEU A 803 -40.17 -12.32 6.48
CA LEU A 803 -40.23 -10.85 6.56
C LEU A 803 -40.30 -10.25 5.15
N LEU A 804 -41.13 -9.23 4.95
CA LEU A 804 -41.03 -8.38 3.76
C LEU A 804 -39.80 -7.47 3.90
N VAL A 805 -38.86 -7.59 2.97
CA VAL A 805 -37.60 -6.86 2.95
C VAL A 805 -37.64 -5.78 1.87
N PRO A 806 -37.92 -4.52 2.21
CA PRO A 806 -37.68 -3.40 1.32
C PRO A 806 -36.19 -3.06 1.27
N PHE A 807 -35.62 -2.96 0.07
CA PHE A 807 -34.28 -2.40 -0.14
C PHE A 807 -34.38 -0.90 -0.44
N PHE A 808 -33.25 -0.19 -0.48
CA PHE A 808 -33.22 1.24 -0.76
C PHE A 808 -33.98 1.65 -2.04
N VAL A 809 -34.61 2.83 -1.98
CA VAL A 809 -35.23 3.50 -3.13
C VAL A 809 -34.14 4.13 -3.99
N TYR A 810 -34.19 3.88 -5.30
CA TYR A 810 -33.25 4.41 -6.27
C TYR A 810 -33.91 5.35 -7.30
N PRO A 811 -33.23 6.43 -7.75
CA PRO A 811 -31.89 6.84 -7.30
C PRO A 811 -31.90 7.24 -5.82
N LYS A 812 -30.77 7.09 -5.10
CA LYS A 812 -30.72 7.45 -3.67
C LYS A 812 -31.12 8.91 -3.42
N SER A 813 -30.90 9.77 -4.41
CA SER A 813 -31.32 11.18 -4.43
C SER A 813 -32.81 11.40 -4.71
N ALA A 814 -33.65 10.35 -4.74
CA ALA A 814 -35.09 10.49 -4.93
C ALA A 814 -35.67 11.46 -3.88
N ALA A 815 -36.61 12.31 -4.33
CA ALA A 815 -37.21 13.31 -3.45
C ALA A 815 -37.88 12.63 -2.24
N PRO A 816 -37.84 13.24 -1.03
CA PRO A 816 -38.45 12.67 0.17
C PRO A 816 -39.93 12.28 0.00
N ALA A 817 -40.68 13.06 -0.79
CA ALA A 817 -42.09 12.76 -1.08
C ALA A 817 -42.28 11.46 -1.90
N LEU A 818 -41.33 11.12 -2.79
CA LEU A 818 -41.34 9.83 -3.49
C LEU A 818 -40.95 8.71 -2.53
N GLN A 819 -39.91 8.88 -1.71
CA GLN A 819 -39.51 7.88 -0.71
C GLN A 819 -40.66 7.56 0.25
N ALA A 820 -41.35 8.57 0.77
CA ALA A 820 -42.54 8.38 1.60
C ALA A 820 -43.65 7.57 0.89
N LEU A 821 -43.81 7.75 -0.42
CA LEU A 821 -44.78 6.98 -1.21
C LEU A 821 -44.39 5.50 -1.34
N PHE A 822 -43.09 5.18 -1.40
CA PHE A 822 -42.60 3.79 -1.34
C PHE A 822 -42.84 3.18 0.05
N LEU A 823 -42.57 3.91 1.14
CA LEU A 823 -42.87 3.43 2.49
C LEU A 823 -44.37 3.15 2.68
N ASP A 824 -45.24 4.04 2.20
CA ASP A 824 -46.69 3.81 2.21
C ASP A 824 -47.09 2.55 1.43
N TYR A 825 -46.41 2.26 0.31
CA TYR A 825 -46.61 1.04 -0.45
C TYR A 825 -46.16 -0.18 0.34
N ASP A 826 -44.96 -0.14 0.93
CA ASP A 826 -44.36 -1.24 1.67
C ASP A 826 -45.20 -1.64 2.88
N LEU A 827 -45.72 -0.66 3.63
CA LEU A 827 -46.64 -0.89 4.74
C LEU A 827 -47.94 -1.56 4.27
N ALA A 828 -48.55 -1.03 3.22
CA ALA A 828 -49.78 -1.60 2.66
C ALA A 828 -49.54 -3.02 2.10
N PHE A 829 -48.36 -3.27 1.54
CA PHE A 829 -48.02 -4.56 0.97
C PHE A 829 -47.71 -5.60 2.06
N ALA A 830 -47.00 -5.21 3.11
CA ALA A 830 -46.78 -6.03 4.30
C ALA A 830 -48.11 -6.44 4.95
N GLU A 831 -49.04 -5.49 5.11
CA GLU A 831 -50.39 -5.73 5.63
C GLU A 831 -51.16 -6.72 4.73
N ALA A 832 -51.16 -6.50 3.40
CA ALA A 832 -51.84 -7.37 2.45
C ALA A 832 -51.29 -8.81 2.45
N LEU A 833 -49.97 -8.96 2.64
CA LEU A 833 -49.31 -10.26 2.75
C LEU A 833 -49.51 -10.92 4.12
N GLY A 834 -49.77 -10.14 5.18
CA GLY A 834 -49.77 -10.62 6.56
C GLY A 834 -48.38 -10.97 7.08
N LEU A 835 -47.36 -10.25 6.58
CA LEU A 835 -45.95 -10.42 6.95
C LEU A 835 -45.45 -9.18 7.71
N PRO A 836 -44.52 -9.32 8.65
CA PRO A 836 -43.85 -8.17 9.24
C PRO A 836 -42.95 -7.51 8.19
N LEU A 837 -42.81 -6.19 8.29
CA LEU A 837 -41.82 -5.44 7.53
C LEU A 837 -40.47 -5.52 8.27
N ASN A 838 -39.37 -5.75 7.55
CA ASN A 838 -38.03 -5.59 8.11
C ASN A 838 -37.76 -4.09 8.33
N ASP A 839 -37.23 -3.74 9.49
CA ASP A 839 -37.01 -2.35 9.95
C ASP A 839 -35.60 -1.82 9.64
N GLY A 840 -34.79 -2.56 8.89
CA GLY A 840 -33.42 -2.19 8.54
C GLY A 840 -32.36 -2.71 9.52
N ASP A 841 -32.73 -3.40 10.61
CA ASP A 841 -31.74 -3.99 11.52
C ASP A 841 -31.15 -5.28 10.95
N GLY A 842 -29.83 -5.28 10.76
CA GLY A 842 -29.05 -6.39 10.21
C GLY A 842 -29.16 -6.59 8.69
N ASP A 843 -28.39 -7.54 8.18
CA ASP A 843 -28.43 -7.93 6.77
C ASP A 843 -29.41 -9.11 6.59
N PRO A 844 -30.59 -8.93 5.99
CA PRO A 844 -31.60 -9.98 5.94
C PRO A 844 -31.18 -11.14 5.03
N GLU A 845 -31.31 -12.38 5.52
CA GLU A 845 -31.04 -13.55 4.70
C GLU A 845 -32.13 -13.76 3.64
N VAL A 846 -31.84 -13.39 2.39
CA VAL A 846 -32.72 -13.61 1.23
C VAL A 846 -32.25 -14.83 0.42
N GLU A 847 -33.15 -15.79 0.20
CA GLU A 847 -32.83 -17.02 -0.54
C GLU A 847 -32.66 -16.79 -2.05
N PHE A 848 -31.75 -17.56 -2.67
CA PHE A 848 -31.61 -17.67 -4.12
C PHE A 848 -32.39 -18.89 -4.62
N VAL A 849 -33.43 -18.67 -5.44
CA VAL A 849 -34.33 -19.76 -5.88
C VAL A 849 -33.81 -20.40 -7.18
N LEU A 850 -33.55 -19.57 -8.19
CA LEU A 850 -32.99 -19.94 -9.49
C LEU A 850 -31.68 -19.20 -9.79
N SER A 851 -31.51 -18.02 -9.22
CA SER A 851 -30.26 -17.26 -9.29
C SER A 851 -29.17 -17.94 -8.48
N SER A 852 -27.91 -17.61 -8.79
CA SER A 852 -26.73 -18.09 -8.09
C SER A 852 -26.05 -17.00 -7.24
N SER A 853 -26.33 -15.74 -7.55
CA SER A 853 -25.77 -14.58 -6.86
C SER A 853 -26.76 -13.40 -6.95
N PHE A 854 -26.74 -12.55 -5.94
CA PHE A 854 -27.50 -11.30 -5.85
C PHE A 854 -26.78 -10.35 -4.90
N TRP A 855 -26.42 -9.17 -5.39
CA TRP A 855 -25.92 -8.05 -4.60
C TRP A 855 -27.05 -7.08 -4.22
N HIS A 856 -27.04 -6.59 -2.98
CA HIS A 856 -27.87 -5.49 -2.48
C HIS A 856 -27.07 -4.62 -1.51
N ASP A 857 -27.55 -3.39 -1.27
CA ASP A 857 -26.90 -2.43 -0.36
C ASP A 857 -27.43 -2.53 1.08
N GLY A 858 -28.18 -3.60 1.39
CA GLY A 858 -28.85 -3.82 2.67
C GLY A 858 -30.32 -3.41 2.64
N ALA A 859 -31.08 -3.83 3.66
CA ALA A 859 -32.46 -3.40 3.86
C ALA A 859 -32.52 -1.87 4.04
N TRP A 860 -33.63 -1.28 3.63
CA TRP A 860 -33.84 0.15 3.79
C TRP A 860 -34.18 0.47 5.24
N ASP A 861 -33.27 1.15 5.93
CA ASP A 861 -33.57 1.79 7.21
C ASP A 861 -34.33 3.10 6.97
N PHE A 862 -35.64 3.06 7.18
CA PHE A 862 -36.52 4.24 7.09
C PHE A 862 -36.72 4.93 8.45
N THR A 863 -36.02 4.47 9.50
CA THR A 863 -36.10 5.04 10.85
C THR A 863 -35.00 6.06 11.13
N THR A 864 -33.84 5.91 10.48
CA THR A 864 -32.72 6.84 10.58
C THR A 864 -32.70 7.77 9.36
N PRO A 865 -32.78 9.11 9.53
CA PRO A 865 -32.50 10.02 8.43
C PRO A 865 -31.05 9.82 7.96
N ASP A 866 -30.84 9.51 6.68
CA ASP A 866 -29.49 9.40 6.10
C ASP A 866 -28.76 10.76 6.23
N ASP A 867 -27.92 10.92 7.25
CA ASP A 867 -27.08 12.12 7.44
C ASP A 867 -26.04 12.28 6.29
N GLU A 868 -25.79 11.25 5.49
CA GLU A 868 -24.95 11.31 4.29
C GLU A 868 -25.64 11.95 3.06
N MET A 869 -26.94 12.28 3.12
CA MET A 869 -27.72 12.86 2.01
C MET A 869 -27.67 14.39 1.92
N ALA A 870 -26.56 15.04 2.26
CA ALA A 870 -26.35 16.43 1.84
C ALA A 870 -26.42 16.48 0.31
N PRO A 871 -27.40 17.18 -0.30
CA PRO A 871 -27.62 17.09 -1.73
C PRO A 871 -26.38 17.63 -2.46
N PRO A 872 -25.72 16.84 -3.34
CA PRO A 872 -24.88 17.47 -4.35
C PRO A 872 -25.80 18.41 -5.14
N SER A 873 -25.34 19.65 -5.35
CA SER A 873 -26.06 20.70 -6.08
C SER A 873 -26.84 20.10 -7.25
N SER A 874 -28.18 20.15 -7.15
CA SER A 874 -29.10 19.43 -8.01
C SER A 874 -28.79 19.68 -9.50
N PRO A 875 -28.58 18.64 -10.33
CA PRO A 875 -28.76 18.81 -11.76
C PRO A 875 -30.25 19.08 -12.02
N GLU A 876 -30.54 20.13 -12.78
CA GLU A 876 -31.91 20.42 -13.23
C GLU A 876 -32.52 19.18 -13.91
N PRO A 877 -33.84 18.97 -13.76
CA PRO A 877 -34.52 17.86 -14.43
C PRO A 877 -34.33 17.98 -15.94
N VAL A 878 -33.56 17.05 -16.51
CA VAL A 878 -33.42 16.90 -17.96
C VAL A 878 -34.79 16.57 -18.51
N SER A 879 -35.40 17.53 -19.19
CA SER A 879 -36.61 17.30 -19.97
C SER A 879 -36.27 16.34 -21.11
N HIS A 880 -36.71 15.09 -20.98
CA HIS A 880 -36.64 14.14 -22.08
C HIS A 880 -37.59 14.59 -23.21
N PRO A 881 -37.12 14.71 -24.47
CA PRO A 881 -37.98 14.80 -25.64
C PRO A 881 -38.66 13.47 -25.95
#